data_AF-A0A9P4XJ23-F1
#
_entry.id   AF-A0A9P4XJ23-F1
#
_cell.length_a   1.000
_cell.length_b   1.000
_cell.length_c   1.000
_cell.angle_alpha   90.00
_cell.angle_beta   90.00
_cell.angle_gamma   90.00
#
_symmetry.space_group_name_H-M   'P 1'
#
loop_
_entity.id
_entity.type
_entity.pdbx_description
1 polymer ?
#
loop_
_entity_poly.entity_id
_entity_poly.type
_entity_poly.pdbx_seq_one_letter_code
_entity_poly.pdbx_strand_id
1 'polypeptide(L)'
;MALTQPTTGPGSAEASSTEGDVTEGDFTLEPKIETPGHNAQEMPAIEAQATADATSEPPPDGGLRAWLQIVAGHLVVFNTWGYIISFGIFQPYYMEMLSLPASAVSWIGSIQTCLLFLIGTFSGRAFDAGYTRTFLIIGFIMQVVGIFTTSVSTTYWQLFLAQGICQGLGCGLVFAPTIANMSTYFSKKKILALSAAACGGGTGGVVFPLIAQQLIPKVGFRWTVRVMGFVVLASSVIIVSLMRTRLPPRKAGPLVDWSAFKELTYVLFAISMFITLWATYFAYYYARPYSIDRLDGSQSTSFNMLMIINAIGIPGRLVPAFLADRYFGAVNMFIPTILAAAICIFAWAGVNSITGDYIWVVFFGFFGAGIQGMFPATTAGLTKDLSKAGVRIGMIFTIISVAALTGPPLAGKLVAVANGSYIGAQIWGGPACSLHRANPPADSLCAQDASSSLAPSLLRRAQSLSEEHDDLQKSLNSSFDATKAKRAGELGRVASALRAWETAQSSITELVSMTEDPDQDPDLASIAKDELEGERAKLDVLEKRLKESLTPRHAFADLPCMVEFRPGPGGLEGRYFTDTLFKMYKALCARRGYRANVLKYEMAEAAGDQSSSSGEQPVQEAVLEIQDQGAYDIFRGEAGMHRVQRIPSTESKGRVHTSAVAVWVLPSFPEGGSGADNVDVDDPESDFYVNPQDVKIETMRARGAGGQHVNKTESAIRMTHIPTGTVVSMQDHRSQQRNREDAWKVLRSRIASQRAEQREEEASKLRSSVLSQAQITRGDKIRTYNYNQDRCTDHRAGMDVHNLPDVLEGGETLDKVMEAAREWLVGKEVEMLVLEEEAKAKK
;
A
#
# COMPACT_ATOMS: atom_id res chain seq x y z
N MET A 1 16.16 -36.36 63.94
CA MET A 1 16.46 -34.93 64.12
C MET A 1 15.69 -34.17 63.04
N ALA A 2 14.73 -33.30 63.30
CA ALA A 2 14.15 -32.89 64.59
C ALA A 2 12.64 -32.56 64.46
N LEU A 3 11.86 -32.97 65.46
CA LEU A 3 10.80 -32.23 66.19
C LEU A 3 9.90 -31.24 65.41
N THR A 4 8.65 -31.65 65.12
CA THR A 4 7.35 -31.22 65.74
C THR A 4 6.80 -29.85 65.29
N GLN A 5 5.76 -29.80 64.44
CA GLN A 5 4.29 -29.89 64.72
C GLN A 5 3.66 -28.58 65.24
N PRO A 6 2.32 -28.37 65.17
CA PRO A 6 1.19 -29.29 64.87
C PRO A 6 0.49 -28.96 63.51
N THR A 7 -0.73 -29.40 63.11
CA THR A 7 -1.86 -30.08 63.80
C THR A 7 -2.70 -30.98 62.84
N THR A 8 -3.79 -31.54 63.38
CA THR A 8 -4.94 -32.32 62.85
C THR A 8 -5.89 -31.53 61.92
N GLY A 9 -6.66 -32.08 60.97
CA GLY A 9 -7.49 -33.33 60.94
C GLY A 9 -9.00 -32.96 61.06
N PRO A 10 -10.03 -33.75 60.64
CA PRO A 10 -10.10 -35.16 60.17
C PRO A 10 -10.49 -35.29 58.67
N GLY A 11 -10.74 -36.43 57.99
CA GLY A 11 -10.88 -37.86 58.30
C GLY A 11 -12.12 -38.43 57.59
N SER A 12 -12.04 -39.40 56.65
CA SER A 12 -12.18 -40.84 56.94
C SER A 12 -12.05 -41.73 55.66
N ALA A 13 -11.46 -42.93 55.86
CA ALA A 13 -11.69 -44.29 55.28
C ALA A 13 -12.27 -44.46 53.85
N GLU A 14 -11.71 -45.29 52.94
CA GLU A 14 -11.46 -46.77 52.96
C GLU A 14 -12.73 -47.64 53.10
N ALA A 15 -12.92 -48.80 52.46
CA ALA A 15 -12.37 -49.44 51.24
C ALA A 15 -13.14 -50.75 50.94
N SER A 16 -13.19 -51.22 49.67
CA SER A 16 -13.62 -52.60 49.24
C SER A 16 -15.12 -52.98 49.47
N SER A 17 -15.73 -54.03 48.89
CA SER A 17 -15.56 -54.79 47.62
C SER A 17 -16.79 -55.71 47.37
N THR A 18 -16.80 -56.44 46.24
CA THR A 18 -17.65 -57.61 45.85
C THR A 18 -19.16 -57.44 45.53
N GLU A 19 -19.49 -57.67 44.24
CA GLU A 19 -20.49 -58.60 43.66
C GLU A 19 -21.67 -59.12 44.54
N GLY A 20 -22.93 -59.25 44.09
CA GLY A 20 -23.58 -58.92 42.79
C GLY A 20 -24.67 -59.94 42.41
N ASP A 21 -25.94 -59.52 42.18
CA ASP A 21 -26.96 -60.30 41.44
C ASP A 21 -28.10 -59.40 40.89
N VAL A 22 -28.98 -59.94 40.04
CA VAL A 22 -29.72 -59.27 38.95
C VAL A 22 -31.23 -59.09 39.23
N THR A 23 -31.84 -57.95 38.86
CA THR A 23 -33.04 -57.80 37.97
C THR A 23 -33.67 -56.40 38.01
N GLU A 24 -34.30 -56.00 36.88
CA GLU A 24 -35.04 -54.75 36.60
C GLU A 24 -34.21 -53.44 36.68
N GLY A 25 -34.32 -52.48 35.74
CA GLY A 25 -35.20 -52.46 34.57
C GLY A 25 -35.43 -51.07 33.96
N ASP A 26 -34.42 -50.19 33.86
CA ASP A 26 -34.53 -48.96 33.06
C ASP A 26 -33.20 -48.61 32.36
N PHE A 27 -33.28 -48.07 31.14
CA PHE A 27 -32.19 -48.00 30.16
C PHE A 27 -31.94 -46.56 29.71
N THR A 28 -31.05 -45.83 30.39
CA THR A 28 -30.53 -44.53 29.92
C THR A 28 -29.24 -44.74 29.10
N LEU A 29 -29.39 -44.95 27.79
CA LEU A 29 -28.28 -44.89 26.85
C LEU A 29 -28.13 -43.50 26.21
N GLU A 30 -26.90 -43.02 26.21
CA GLU A 30 -26.48 -41.80 25.53
C GLU A 30 -26.77 -41.85 24.01
N PRO A 31 -27.24 -40.76 23.38
CA PRO A 31 -27.43 -40.74 21.94
C PRO A 31 -26.07 -40.63 21.24
N LYS A 32 -25.56 -41.76 20.73
CA LYS A 32 -24.69 -41.77 19.54
C LYS A 32 -25.38 -40.99 18.43
N ILE A 33 -24.76 -39.91 17.95
CA ILE A 33 -25.10 -39.31 16.66
C ILE A 33 -24.02 -39.73 15.67
N GLU A 34 -24.45 -40.50 14.67
CA GLU A 34 -23.60 -41.00 13.59
C GLU A 34 -23.15 -39.85 12.68
N THR A 35 -21.89 -39.87 12.28
CA THR A 35 -21.32 -38.89 11.35
C THR A 35 -21.74 -39.25 9.92
N PRO A 36 -22.46 -38.38 9.18
CA PRO A 36 -22.65 -38.59 7.75
C PRO A 36 -21.30 -38.43 7.05
N GLY A 37 -20.84 -39.47 6.35
CA GLY A 37 -19.61 -39.41 5.56
C GLY A 37 -19.76 -38.41 4.42
N HIS A 38 -19.21 -37.21 4.58
CA HIS A 38 -19.10 -36.23 3.52
C HIS A 38 -17.81 -36.46 2.73
N ASN A 39 -17.90 -36.48 1.41
CA ASN A 39 -16.75 -36.75 0.53
C ASN A 39 -15.66 -35.68 0.71
N ALA A 40 -14.49 -36.09 1.19
CA ALA A 40 -13.32 -35.23 1.31
C ALA A 40 -12.63 -35.04 -0.06
N GLN A 41 -13.28 -34.35 -0.99
CA GLN A 41 -12.67 -33.81 -2.20
C GLN A 41 -13.12 -32.35 -2.42
N GLU A 42 -12.12 -31.50 -2.65
CA GLU A 42 -12.23 -30.07 -3.01
C GLU A 42 -12.77 -29.09 -1.93
N MET A 43 -11.95 -28.82 -0.90
CA MET A 43 -11.71 -27.42 -0.41
C MET A 43 -10.49 -27.35 0.53
N PRO A 44 -9.29 -26.97 0.01
CA PRO A 44 -8.34 -26.24 0.85
C PRO A 44 -7.53 -25.19 0.04
N ALA A 45 -8.00 -23.95 0.04
CA ALA A 45 -7.26 -22.81 -0.51
C ALA A 45 -7.44 -21.50 0.28
N ILE A 46 -8.62 -21.28 0.86
CA ILE A 46 -9.01 -19.99 1.45
C ILE A 46 -8.54 -19.88 2.92
N GLU A 47 -8.79 -20.88 3.77
CA GLU A 47 -8.35 -20.85 5.19
C GLU A 47 -6.82 -20.83 5.35
N ALA A 48 -6.10 -21.49 4.44
CA ALA A 48 -4.63 -21.47 4.42
C ALA A 48 -4.04 -20.09 4.06
N GLN A 49 -4.82 -19.21 3.41
CA GLN A 49 -4.43 -17.81 3.19
C GLN A 49 -4.80 -16.93 4.39
N ALA A 50 -5.99 -17.10 4.96
CA ALA A 50 -6.44 -16.33 6.13
C ALA A 50 -5.50 -16.48 7.35
N THR A 51 -4.92 -17.66 7.56
CA THR A 51 -3.94 -17.91 8.63
C THR A 51 -2.54 -17.34 8.36
N ALA A 52 -2.19 -17.01 7.11
CA ALA A 52 -0.86 -16.52 6.75
C ALA A 52 -0.67 -15.04 7.09
N ASP A 53 -1.65 -14.20 6.73
CA ASP A 53 -1.57 -12.73 6.91
C ASP A 53 -1.63 -12.31 8.39
N ALA A 54 -2.15 -13.17 9.27
CA ALA A 54 -2.24 -12.93 10.72
C ALA A 54 -0.90 -13.01 11.49
N THR A 55 0.22 -13.33 10.83
CA THR A 55 1.48 -13.72 11.53
C THR A 55 2.70 -12.83 11.28
N SER A 56 2.66 -11.86 10.37
CA SER A 56 3.83 -10.98 10.16
C SER A 56 3.87 -9.86 11.20
N GLU A 57 4.76 -9.97 12.18
CA GLU A 57 5.14 -8.85 13.07
C GLU A 57 5.47 -7.58 12.26
N PRO A 58 5.38 -6.37 12.83
CA PRO A 58 5.87 -5.15 12.16
C PRO A 58 7.41 -5.20 11.97
N PRO A 59 7.97 -4.55 10.92
CA PRO A 59 9.42 -4.50 10.72
C PRO A 59 10.15 -3.94 11.96
N PRO A 60 11.24 -4.58 12.42
CA PRO A 60 11.92 -4.18 13.66
C PRO A 60 12.61 -2.83 13.58
N ASP A 61 12.88 -2.30 12.37
CA ASP A 61 13.45 -0.96 12.12
C ASP A 61 14.77 -0.67 12.86
N GLY A 62 15.47 -1.72 13.29
CA GLY A 62 16.69 -1.66 14.08
C GLY A 62 16.94 -2.95 14.88
N GLY A 63 17.81 -2.84 15.89
CA GLY A 63 18.26 -3.96 16.71
C GLY A 63 19.33 -4.83 16.02
N LEU A 64 20.06 -5.61 16.83
CA LEU A 64 21.22 -6.39 16.37
C LEU A 64 20.89 -7.32 15.20
N ARG A 65 19.76 -8.04 15.26
CA ARG A 65 19.37 -9.00 14.21
C ARG A 65 19.17 -8.33 12.84
N ALA A 66 18.55 -7.15 12.79
CA ALA A 66 18.30 -6.41 11.55
C ALA A 66 19.61 -5.85 10.97
N TRP A 67 20.45 -5.22 11.80
CA TRP A 67 21.75 -4.70 11.37
C TRP A 67 22.72 -5.81 10.92
N LEU A 68 22.66 -7.00 11.52
CA LEU A 68 23.40 -8.17 11.02
C LEU A 68 22.96 -8.61 9.62
N GLN A 69 21.71 -8.37 9.21
CA GLN A 69 21.30 -8.60 7.82
C GLN A 69 21.90 -7.57 6.86
N ILE A 70 22.06 -6.32 7.30
CA ILE A 70 22.74 -5.27 6.52
C ILE A 70 24.24 -5.56 6.39
N VAL A 71 24.89 -6.07 7.44
CA VAL A 71 26.29 -6.53 7.39
C VAL A 71 26.43 -7.73 6.44
N ALA A 72 25.54 -8.72 6.54
CA ALA A 72 25.52 -9.84 5.60
C ALA A 72 25.29 -9.37 4.15
N GLY A 73 24.38 -8.41 3.94
CA GLY A 73 24.15 -7.78 2.65
C GLY A 73 25.36 -7.04 2.11
N HIS A 74 26.05 -6.26 2.95
CA HIS A 74 27.30 -5.59 2.59
C HIS A 74 28.33 -6.59 2.08
N LEU A 75 28.51 -7.73 2.76
CA LEU A 75 29.43 -8.79 2.33
C LEU A 75 28.96 -9.49 1.03
N VAL A 76 27.66 -9.61 0.77
CA VAL A 76 27.14 -10.09 -0.52
C VAL A 76 27.51 -9.12 -1.65
N VAL A 77 27.23 -7.83 -1.48
CA VAL A 77 27.55 -6.81 -2.50
C VAL A 77 29.07 -6.66 -2.70
N PHE A 78 29.85 -6.82 -1.62
CA PHE A 78 31.32 -6.90 -1.66
C PHE A 78 31.80 -8.06 -2.55
N ASN A 79 31.29 -9.28 -2.34
CA ASN A 79 31.65 -10.45 -3.15
C ASN A 79 31.22 -10.32 -4.62
N THR A 80 30.02 -9.78 -4.88
CA THR A 80 29.49 -9.70 -6.25
C THR A 80 30.12 -8.54 -7.02
N TRP A 81 29.84 -7.31 -6.62
CA TRP A 81 30.27 -6.11 -7.34
C TRP A 81 31.77 -5.85 -7.19
N GLY A 82 32.36 -6.10 -6.01
CA GLY A 82 33.80 -5.91 -5.81
C GLY A 82 34.66 -6.79 -6.72
N TYR A 83 34.27 -8.05 -6.90
CA TYR A 83 34.96 -8.94 -7.84
C TYR A 83 34.68 -8.55 -9.30
N ILE A 84 33.44 -8.18 -9.66
CA ILE A 84 33.11 -7.71 -11.03
C ILE A 84 33.94 -6.48 -11.43
N ILE A 85 34.10 -5.51 -10.53
CA ILE A 85 34.90 -4.29 -10.76
C ILE A 85 36.39 -4.63 -11.07
N SER A 86 36.89 -5.75 -10.55
CA SER A 86 38.26 -6.23 -10.82
C SER A 86 38.48 -6.73 -12.25
N PHE A 87 37.41 -6.97 -13.02
CA PHE A 87 37.53 -7.28 -14.45
C PHE A 87 38.29 -6.19 -15.22
N GLY A 88 38.21 -4.92 -14.81
CA GLY A 88 38.98 -3.82 -15.39
C GLY A 88 40.50 -3.89 -15.16
N ILE A 89 41.00 -4.87 -14.41
CA ILE A 89 42.43 -5.24 -14.31
C ILE A 89 42.71 -6.55 -15.07
N PHE A 90 41.74 -7.47 -15.10
CA PHE A 90 41.89 -8.74 -15.80
C PHE A 90 41.78 -8.60 -17.33
N GLN A 91 41.04 -7.61 -17.83
CA GLN A 91 40.83 -7.41 -19.27
C GLN A 91 42.15 -7.19 -20.06
N PRO A 92 43.07 -6.29 -19.67
CA PRO A 92 44.38 -6.19 -20.32
C PRO A 92 45.18 -7.51 -20.29
N TYR A 93 45.18 -8.21 -19.15
CA TYR A 93 45.85 -9.50 -19.01
C TYR A 93 45.26 -10.58 -19.94
N TYR A 94 43.94 -10.62 -20.10
CA TYR A 94 43.27 -11.53 -21.03
C TYR A 94 43.52 -11.16 -22.50
N MET A 95 43.61 -9.87 -22.85
CA MET A 95 43.98 -9.43 -24.20
C MET A 95 45.38 -9.91 -24.57
N GLU A 96 46.34 -9.76 -23.66
CA GLU A 96 47.72 -10.24 -23.83
C GLU A 96 47.77 -11.77 -23.91
N MET A 97 47.20 -12.48 -22.92
CA MET A 97 47.23 -13.95 -22.83
C MET A 97 46.54 -14.65 -24.01
N LEU A 98 45.43 -14.08 -24.52
CA LEU A 98 44.65 -14.68 -25.60
C LEU A 98 44.98 -14.12 -26.99
N SER A 99 45.77 -13.03 -27.07
CA SER A 99 45.98 -12.25 -28.30
C SER A 99 44.66 -11.83 -28.98
N LEU A 100 43.67 -11.41 -28.19
CA LEU A 100 42.33 -11.01 -28.64
C LEU A 100 42.07 -9.52 -28.44
N PRO A 101 41.27 -8.87 -29.31
CA PRO A 101 40.92 -7.46 -29.18
C PRO A 101 40.06 -7.19 -27.93
N ALA A 102 40.17 -5.98 -27.38
CA ALA A 102 39.45 -5.55 -26.18
C ALA A 102 37.93 -5.78 -26.25
N SER A 103 37.34 -5.65 -27.44
CA SER A 103 35.91 -5.85 -27.73
C SER A 103 35.46 -7.31 -27.69
N ALA A 104 36.34 -8.28 -27.91
CA ALA A 104 36.04 -9.71 -27.77
C ALA A 104 36.12 -10.13 -26.30
N VAL A 105 37.12 -9.61 -25.58
CA VAL A 105 37.35 -9.89 -24.15
C VAL A 105 36.26 -9.26 -23.27
N SER A 106 35.80 -8.04 -23.58
CA SER A 106 34.80 -7.32 -22.76
C SER A 106 33.48 -8.08 -22.58
N TRP A 107 33.09 -8.94 -23.55
CA TRP A 107 31.93 -9.82 -23.44
C TRP A 107 31.93 -10.70 -22.18
N ILE A 108 33.11 -11.08 -21.65
CA ILE A 108 33.21 -11.87 -20.42
C ILE A 108 32.65 -11.07 -19.23
N GLY A 109 33.06 -9.81 -19.07
CA GLY A 109 32.54 -8.93 -18.01
C GLY A 109 31.10 -8.47 -18.26
N SER A 110 30.71 -8.25 -19.52
CA SER A 110 29.33 -7.87 -19.87
C SER A 110 28.33 -9.00 -19.62
N ILE A 111 28.66 -10.26 -19.95
CA ILE A 111 27.76 -11.40 -19.68
C ILE A 111 27.70 -11.71 -18.17
N GLN A 112 28.82 -11.57 -17.46
CA GLN A 112 28.90 -11.67 -15.99
C GLN A 112 27.94 -10.69 -15.31
N THR A 113 27.97 -9.41 -15.74
CA THR A 113 27.09 -8.35 -15.22
C THR A 113 25.63 -8.55 -15.65
N CYS A 114 25.38 -9.01 -16.88
CA CYS A 114 24.04 -9.35 -17.35
C CYS A 114 23.40 -10.46 -16.51
N LEU A 115 24.11 -11.57 -16.30
CA LEU A 115 23.59 -12.74 -15.57
C LEU A 115 23.34 -12.47 -14.08
N LEU A 116 24.10 -11.55 -13.47
CA LEU A 116 23.82 -11.05 -12.11
C LEU A 116 22.39 -10.48 -12.00
N PHE A 117 21.94 -9.78 -13.03
CA PHE A 117 20.63 -9.12 -13.06
C PHE A 117 19.52 -9.98 -13.69
N LEU A 118 19.82 -10.73 -14.76
CA LEU A 118 18.85 -11.48 -15.57
C LEU A 118 18.13 -12.58 -14.77
N ILE A 119 18.85 -13.27 -13.87
CA ILE A 119 18.25 -14.32 -13.03
C ILE A 119 17.49 -13.73 -11.82
N GLY A 120 17.43 -12.40 -11.69
CA GLY A 120 16.82 -11.69 -10.57
C GLY A 120 15.37 -12.10 -10.30
N THR A 121 14.54 -12.26 -11.35
CA THR A 121 13.14 -12.72 -11.18
C THR A 121 13.07 -14.11 -10.56
N PHE A 122 13.90 -15.05 -11.02
CA PHE A 122 13.91 -16.43 -10.54
C PHE A 122 14.45 -16.54 -9.11
N SER A 123 15.60 -15.89 -8.81
CA SER A 123 16.19 -15.91 -7.48
C SER A 123 15.32 -15.14 -6.48
N GLY A 124 14.77 -14.00 -6.87
CA GLY A 124 13.77 -13.25 -6.09
C GLY A 124 12.52 -14.08 -5.78
N ARG A 125 11.94 -14.79 -6.76
CA ARG A 125 10.80 -15.69 -6.51
C ARG A 125 11.16 -16.84 -5.56
N ALA A 126 12.40 -17.35 -5.63
CA ALA A 126 12.90 -18.39 -4.74
C ALA A 126 13.09 -17.88 -3.30
N PHE A 127 13.46 -16.61 -3.11
CA PHE A 127 13.41 -15.94 -1.79
C PHE A 127 11.97 -15.90 -1.25
N ASP A 128 11.00 -15.43 -2.04
CA ASP A 128 9.59 -15.38 -1.61
C ASP A 128 9.05 -16.78 -1.27
N ALA A 129 9.54 -17.84 -1.94
CA ALA A 129 9.22 -19.24 -1.65
C ALA A 129 9.92 -19.83 -0.41
N GLY A 130 10.83 -19.10 0.24
CA GLY A 130 11.58 -19.54 1.43
C GLY A 130 12.92 -20.24 1.17
N TYR A 131 13.36 -20.35 -0.09
CA TYR A 131 14.60 -21.05 -0.46
C TYR A 131 15.88 -20.20 -0.31
N THR A 132 15.80 -19.06 0.39
CA THR A 132 16.88 -18.08 0.58
C THR A 132 18.23 -18.71 0.91
N ARG A 133 18.30 -19.58 1.93
CA ARG A 133 19.57 -20.19 2.37
C ARG A 133 20.12 -21.17 1.34
N THR A 134 19.25 -21.93 0.67
CA THR A 134 19.63 -22.89 -0.37
C THR A 134 20.23 -22.17 -1.58
N PHE A 135 19.55 -21.12 -2.06
CA PHE A 135 20.03 -20.31 -3.20
C PHE A 135 21.30 -19.53 -2.85
N LEU A 136 21.46 -19.05 -1.61
CA LEU A 136 22.71 -18.46 -1.15
C LEU A 136 23.88 -19.45 -1.20
N ILE A 137 23.71 -20.67 -0.67
CA ILE A 137 24.76 -21.70 -0.69
C ILE A 137 25.12 -22.09 -2.13
N ILE A 138 24.13 -22.35 -3.00
CA ILE A 138 24.37 -22.67 -4.41
C ILE A 138 25.10 -21.52 -5.12
N GLY A 139 24.65 -20.28 -4.93
CA GLY A 139 25.25 -19.10 -5.54
C GLY A 139 26.70 -18.87 -5.10
N PHE A 140 27.01 -19.07 -3.82
CA PHE A 140 28.40 -18.97 -3.33
C PHE A 140 29.29 -20.13 -3.82
N ILE A 141 28.77 -21.35 -3.90
CA ILE A 141 29.50 -22.47 -4.52
C ILE A 141 29.84 -22.14 -5.98
N MET A 142 28.88 -21.61 -6.75
CA MET A 142 29.11 -21.19 -8.13
C MET A 142 30.10 -20.03 -8.24
N GLN A 143 30.08 -19.04 -7.34
CA GLN A 143 31.09 -17.98 -7.30
C GLN A 143 32.49 -18.53 -7.04
N VAL A 144 32.66 -19.37 -6.00
CA VAL A 144 33.95 -19.96 -5.65
C VAL A 144 34.45 -20.86 -6.79
N VAL A 145 33.62 -21.75 -7.33
CA VAL A 145 33.97 -22.60 -8.48
C VAL A 145 34.36 -21.75 -9.69
N GLY A 146 33.59 -20.71 -10.02
CA GLY A 146 33.89 -19.78 -11.11
C GLY A 146 35.25 -19.08 -10.95
N ILE A 147 35.56 -18.59 -9.73
CA ILE A 147 36.84 -17.92 -9.44
C ILE A 147 38.02 -18.92 -9.51
N PHE A 148 37.91 -20.08 -8.88
CA PHE A 148 38.98 -21.08 -8.87
C PHE A 148 39.22 -21.70 -10.26
N THR A 149 38.17 -21.91 -11.05
CA THR A 149 38.32 -22.35 -12.46
C THR A 149 38.93 -21.25 -13.33
N THR A 150 38.52 -19.98 -13.17
CA THR A 150 39.16 -18.83 -13.82
C THR A 150 40.66 -18.75 -13.54
N SER A 151 41.12 -19.16 -12.34
CA SER A 151 42.55 -19.21 -11.99
C SER A 151 43.38 -20.26 -12.77
N VAL A 152 42.73 -21.16 -13.50
CA VAL A 152 43.38 -22.22 -14.29
C VAL A 152 43.00 -22.21 -15.77
N SER A 153 42.00 -21.43 -16.18
CA SER A 153 41.60 -21.20 -17.57
C SER A 153 42.72 -20.55 -18.38
N THR A 154 42.99 -21.08 -19.58
CA THR A 154 43.97 -20.56 -20.53
C THR A 154 43.37 -20.17 -21.88
N THR A 155 42.11 -20.54 -22.15
CA THR A 155 41.41 -20.22 -23.40
C THR A 155 40.20 -19.33 -23.18
N TYR A 156 39.78 -18.61 -24.22
CA TYR A 156 38.63 -17.70 -24.19
C TYR A 156 37.36 -18.38 -23.64
N TRP A 157 37.01 -19.55 -24.17
CA TRP A 157 35.79 -20.27 -23.77
C TRP A 157 35.82 -20.73 -22.31
N GLN A 158 36.98 -21.11 -21.79
CA GLN A 158 37.14 -21.46 -20.37
C GLN A 158 36.93 -20.24 -19.46
N LEU A 159 37.45 -19.07 -19.85
CA LEU A 159 37.22 -17.81 -19.11
C LEU A 159 35.76 -17.33 -19.23
N PHE A 160 35.17 -17.42 -20.42
CA PHE A 160 33.77 -17.05 -20.66
C PHE A 160 32.80 -17.94 -19.86
N LEU A 161 33.05 -19.25 -19.78
CA LEU A 161 32.23 -20.17 -18.97
C LEU A 161 32.46 -19.99 -17.47
N ALA A 162 33.71 -19.84 -17.02
CA ALA A 162 34.06 -19.73 -15.60
C ALA A 162 33.70 -18.37 -14.99
N GLN A 163 34.21 -17.28 -15.57
CA GLN A 163 33.98 -15.92 -15.07
C GLN A 163 32.67 -15.32 -15.62
N GLY A 164 32.39 -15.50 -16.91
CA GLY A 164 31.18 -14.96 -17.52
C GLY A 164 29.92 -15.64 -16.98
N ILE A 165 29.78 -16.93 -17.24
CA ILE A 165 28.54 -17.68 -16.95
C ILE A 165 28.48 -18.13 -15.49
N CYS A 166 29.44 -18.92 -15.01
CA CYS A 166 29.36 -19.57 -13.70
C CYS A 166 29.39 -18.54 -12.55
N GLN A 167 30.35 -17.60 -12.57
CA GLN A 167 30.42 -16.53 -11.57
C GLN A 167 29.22 -15.56 -11.69
N GLY A 168 28.81 -15.18 -12.92
CA GLY A 168 27.64 -14.30 -13.13
C GLY A 168 26.32 -14.87 -12.61
N LEU A 169 26.02 -16.14 -12.91
CA LEU A 169 24.89 -16.86 -12.32
C LEU A 169 25.01 -16.97 -10.80
N GLY A 170 26.19 -17.31 -10.29
CA GLY A 170 26.48 -17.35 -8.86
C GLY A 170 26.24 -16.02 -8.16
N CYS A 171 26.52 -14.88 -8.81
CA CYS A 171 26.20 -13.56 -8.30
C CYS A 171 24.70 -13.27 -8.30
N GLY A 172 23.98 -13.59 -9.39
CA GLY A 172 22.55 -13.31 -9.48
C GLY A 172 21.68 -14.17 -8.55
N LEU A 173 22.11 -15.40 -8.26
CA LEU A 173 21.47 -16.29 -7.28
C LEU A 173 21.55 -15.75 -5.84
N VAL A 174 22.55 -14.92 -5.50
CA VAL A 174 22.67 -14.34 -4.14
C VAL A 174 22.16 -12.90 -4.05
N PHE A 175 22.27 -12.11 -5.12
CA PHE A 175 22.08 -10.67 -5.06
C PHE A 175 20.61 -10.28 -4.80
N ALA A 176 19.68 -10.67 -5.68
CA ALA A 176 18.27 -10.29 -5.54
C ALA A 176 17.60 -10.82 -4.25
N PRO A 177 17.81 -12.09 -3.83
CA PRO A 177 17.34 -12.60 -2.53
C PRO A 177 17.83 -11.79 -1.34
N THR A 178 19.06 -11.30 -1.39
CA THR A 178 19.65 -10.55 -0.27
C THR A 178 19.05 -9.16 -0.14
N ILE A 179 18.86 -8.45 -1.26
CA ILE A 179 18.16 -7.15 -1.28
C ILE A 179 16.72 -7.31 -0.78
N ALA A 180 16.01 -8.34 -1.27
CA ALA A 180 14.65 -8.65 -0.83
C ALA A 180 14.59 -9.00 0.66
N ASN A 181 15.52 -9.80 1.18
CA ASN A 181 15.57 -10.12 2.60
C ASN A 181 15.73 -8.86 3.47
N MET A 182 16.73 -8.02 3.16
CA MET A 182 17.01 -6.80 3.94
C MET A 182 15.82 -5.84 3.98
N SER A 183 15.06 -5.71 2.88
CA SER A 183 13.92 -4.79 2.83
C SER A 183 12.76 -5.19 3.74
N THR A 184 12.67 -6.45 4.16
CA THR A 184 11.66 -6.91 5.12
C THR A 184 11.95 -6.48 6.56
N TYR A 185 13.19 -6.11 6.89
CA TYR A 185 13.63 -5.75 8.24
C TYR A 185 13.45 -4.26 8.59
N PHE A 186 13.31 -3.39 7.60
CA PHE A 186 13.28 -1.94 7.76
C PHE A 186 12.10 -1.31 7.02
N SER A 187 11.43 -0.35 7.66
CA SER A 187 10.38 0.48 7.08
C SER A 187 10.81 1.94 7.08
N LYS A 188 11.12 2.51 8.26
CA LYS A 188 11.48 3.93 8.44
C LYS A 188 12.91 4.27 8.04
N LYS A 189 13.83 3.31 8.13
CA LYS A 189 15.25 3.48 7.79
C LYS A 189 15.65 2.63 6.57
N LYS A 190 14.68 2.33 5.70
CA LYS A 190 14.84 1.33 4.64
C LYS A 190 15.90 1.76 3.63
N ILE A 191 15.94 3.04 3.25
CA ILE A 191 16.81 3.51 2.17
C ILE A 191 18.25 3.55 2.65
N LEU A 192 18.50 4.12 3.82
CA LEU A 192 19.81 4.16 4.45
C LEU A 192 20.35 2.75 4.74
N ALA A 193 19.52 1.84 5.24
CA ALA A 193 19.92 0.47 5.53
C ALA A 193 20.33 -0.30 4.25
N LEU A 194 19.54 -0.22 3.18
CA LEU A 194 19.87 -0.89 1.91
C LEU A 194 21.06 -0.22 1.21
N SER A 195 21.21 1.10 1.27
CA SER A 195 22.38 1.80 0.75
C SER A 195 23.67 1.49 1.53
N ALA A 196 23.57 1.26 2.85
CA ALA A 196 24.71 0.81 3.66
C ALA A 196 25.19 -0.60 3.28
N ALA A 197 24.26 -1.50 2.90
CA ALA A 197 24.63 -2.75 2.25
C ALA A 197 25.22 -2.53 0.84
N ALA A 198 24.64 -1.62 0.04
CA ALA A 198 25.16 -1.30 -1.29
C ALA A 198 26.60 -0.71 -1.26
N CYS A 199 27.03 -0.12 -0.14
CA CYS A 199 28.43 0.30 0.06
C CYS A 199 29.43 -0.86 -0.04
N GLY A 200 28.99 -2.12 0.06
CA GLY A 200 29.81 -3.30 -0.21
C GLY A 200 30.45 -3.27 -1.59
N GLY A 201 29.79 -2.68 -2.59
CA GLY A 201 30.35 -2.52 -3.93
C GLY A 201 31.54 -1.56 -3.95
N GLY A 202 31.51 -0.50 -3.14
CA GLY A 202 32.62 0.44 -2.99
C GLY A 202 33.80 -0.16 -2.21
N THR A 203 33.53 -0.80 -1.07
CA THR A 203 34.59 -1.45 -0.27
C THR A 203 35.24 -2.62 -1.02
N GLY A 204 34.44 -3.47 -1.66
CA GLY A 204 34.93 -4.56 -2.52
C GLY A 204 35.65 -4.04 -3.77
N GLY A 205 35.14 -2.98 -4.38
CA GLY A 205 35.74 -2.29 -5.52
C GLY A 205 37.04 -1.54 -5.21
N VAL A 206 37.42 -1.42 -3.93
CA VAL A 206 38.78 -1.04 -3.52
C VAL A 206 39.61 -2.28 -3.20
N VAL A 207 39.09 -3.21 -2.38
CA VAL A 207 39.86 -4.36 -1.87
C VAL A 207 40.28 -5.33 -2.96
N PHE A 208 39.37 -5.80 -3.82
CA PHE A 208 39.74 -6.78 -4.86
C PHE A 208 40.69 -6.18 -5.90
N PRO A 209 40.47 -4.96 -6.45
CA PRO A 209 41.45 -4.35 -7.34
C PRO A 209 42.83 -4.13 -6.72
N LEU A 210 42.91 -3.77 -5.43
CA LEU A 210 44.18 -3.62 -4.72
C LEU A 210 44.89 -4.97 -4.51
N ILE A 211 44.15 -6.05 -4.21
CA ILE A 211 44.68 -7.42 -4.19
C ILE A 211 45.24 -7.80 -5.57
N ALA A 212 44.52 -7.50 -6.66
CA ALA A 212 45.00 -7.75 -8.03
C ALA A 212 46.33 -7.03 -8.28
N GLN A 213 46.34 -5.71 -8.08
CA GLN A 213 47.47 -4.84 -8.37
C GLN A 213 48.73 -5.24 -7.57
N GLN A 214 48.57 -5.61 -6.30
CA GLN A 214 49.70 -5.94 -5.41
C GLN A 214 50.22 -7.37 -5.58
N LEU A 215 49.38 -8.33 -5.98
CA LEU A 215 49.76 -9.74 -6.05
C LEU A 215 50.08 -10.23 -7.47
N ILE A 216 49.45 -9.69 -8.53
CA ILE A 216 49.78 -10.11 -9.92
C ILE A 216 51.28 -10.03 -10.21
N PRO A 217 52.01 -8.94 -9.85
CA PRO A 217 53.46 -8.87 -10.09
C PRO A 217 54.31 -9.78 -9.18
N LYS A 218 53.76 -10.27 -8.06
CA LYS A 218 54.53 -11.00 -7.02
C LYS A 218 54.33 -12.52 -7.08
N VAL A 219 53.11 -12.97 -7.34
CA VAL A 219 52.73 -14.41 -7.33
C VAL A 219 52.03 -14.85 -8.62
N GLY A 220 51.88 -13.94 -9.59
CA GLY A 220 51.21 -14.21 -10.87
C GLY A 220 49.68 -14.29 -10.77
N PHE A 221 49.03 -14.09 -11.91
CA PHE A 221 47.56 -14.05 -12.03
C PHE A 221 46.85 -15.22 -11.34
N ARG A 222 47.32 -16.45 -11.56
CA ARG A 222 46.69 -17.68 -11.07
C ARG A 222 46.56 -17.71 -9.54
N TRP A 223 47.62 -17.35 -8.81
CA TRP A 223 47.56 -17.32 -7.35
C TRP A 223 46.80 -16.10 -6.83
N THR A 224 46.90 -14.95 -7.49
CA THR A 224 46.11 -13.76 -7.15
C THR A 224 44.60 -14.05 -7.20
N VAL A 225 44.10 -14.66 -8.27
CA VAL A 225 42.68 -15.01 -8.40
C VAL A 225 42.24 -16.02 -7.34
N ARG A 226 43.11 -16.96 -6.94
CA ARG A 226 42.84 -17.89 -5.82
C ARG A 226 42.76 -17.17 -4.48
N VAL A 227 43.64 -16.21 -4.21
CA VAL A 227 43.57 -15.38 -2.99
C VAL A 227 42.23 -14.64 -2.91
N MET A 228 41.76 -14.07 -4.03
CA MET A 228 40.40 -13.50 -4.10
C MET A 228 39.31 -14.54 -3.85
N GLY A 229 39.45 -15.75 -4.40
CA GLY A 229 38.54 -16.87 -4.15
C GLY A 229 38.48 -17.28 -2.68
N PHE A 230 39.60 -17.24 -1.95
CA PHE A 230 39.62 -17.48 -0.50
C PHE A 230 38.96 -16.34 0.29
N VAL A 231 39.12 -15.08 -0.12
CA VAL A 231 38.40 -13.94 0.47
C VAL A 231 36.90 -14.09 0.29
N VAL A 232 36.43 -14.42 -0.93
CA VAL A 232 35.02 -14.70 -1.24
C VAL A 232 34.50 -15.88 -0.44
N LEU A 233 35.27 -16.97 -0.32
CA LEU A 233 34.88 -18.14 0.48
C LEU A 233 34.70 -17.78 1.97
N ALA A 234 35.64 -17.05 2.55
CA ALA A 234 35.60 -16.65 3.96
C ALA A 234 34.39 -15.75 4.26
N SER A 235 34.13 -14.73 3.43
CA SER A 235 32.95 -13.88 3.57
C SER A 235 31.65 -14.65 3.32
N SER A 236 31.60 -15.58 2.35
CA SER A 236 30.44 -16.46 2.12
C SER A 236 30.07 -17.31 3.33
N VAL A 237 31.04 -17.88 4.06
CA VAL A 237 30.79 -18.60 5.31
C VAL A 237 30.17 -17.69 6.36
N ILE A 238 30.69 -16.46 6.51
CA ILE A 238 30.14 -15.45 7.43
C ILE A 238 28.69 -15.11 7.03
N ILE A 239 28.43 -14.83 5.74
CA ILE A 239 27.09 -14.50 5.24
C ILE A 239 26.08 -15.62 5.54
N VAL A 240 26.40 -16.88 5.24
CA VAL A 240 25.50 -18.02 5.48
C VAL A 240 25.25 -18.24 6.99
N SER A 241 26.20 -17.86 7.85
CA SER A 241 26.02 -17.91 9.31
C SER A 241 25.04 -16.83 9.82
N LEU A 242 25.13 -15.60 9.27
CA LEU A 242 24.39 -14.41 9.72
C LEU A 242 22.99 -14.27 9.10
N MET A 243 22.82 -14.69 7.84
CA MET A 243 21.59 -14.45 7.09
C MET A 243 20.40 -15.22 7.69
N ARG A 244 19.30 -14.54 7.97
CA ARG A 244 18.03 -15.10 8.43
C ARG A 244 16.89 -14.47 7.63
N THR A 245 15.92 -15.29 7.26
CA THR A 245 14.69 -14.82 6.58
C THR A 245 13.64 -14.49 7.62
N ARG A 246 12.94 -13.35 7.39
CA ARG A 246 12.00 -12.79 8.35
C ARG A 246 10.56 -13.24 8.15
N LEU A 247 10.09 -13.17 6.91
CA LEU A 247 8.69 -13.45 6.56
C LEU A 247 8.48 -14.96 6.30
N PRO A 248 7.27 -15.49 6.56
CA PRO A 248 6.93 -16.86 6.22
C PRO A 248 6.95 -17.08 4.69
N PRO A 249 7.22 -18.32 4.23
CA PRO A 249 7.41 -18.60 2.82
C PRO A 249 6.10 -18.61 2.02
N ARG A 250 6.01 -17.75 1.00
CA ARG A 250 4.95 -17.71 0.00
C ARG A 250 5.16 -18.82 -1.05
N LYS A 251 4.71 -20.02 -0.71
CA LYS A 251 4.84 -21.22 -1.56
C LYS A 251 4.12 -21.06 -2.92
N ALA A 252 2.87 -20.59 -2.92
CA ALA A 252 2.07 -20.44 -4.13
C ALA A 252 2.16 -19.04 -4.78
N GLY A 253 2.12 -18.98 -6.11
CA GLY A 253 2.12 -17.73 -6.90
C GLY A 253 3.04 -17.78 -8.12
N PRO A 254 2.76 -16.98 -9.17
CA PRO A 254 3.48 -17.01 -10.45
C PRO A 254 4.95 -16.59 -10.32
N LEU A 255 5.75 -16.89 -11.34
CA LEU A 255 7.14 -16.41 -11.46
C LEU A 255 7.21 -14.89 -11.71
N VAL A 256 6.21 -14.33 -12.40
CA VAL A 256 6.11 -12.91 -12.77
C VAL A 256 4.85 -12.33 -12.17
N ASP A 257 4.96 -11.19 -11.47
CA ASP A 257 3.83 -10.43 -10.95
C ASP A 257 3.31 -9.43 -11.99
N TRP A 258 2.45 -9.91 -12.90
CA TRP A 258 1.83 -9.06 -13.93
C TRP A 258 1.02 -7.88 -13.37
N SER A 259 0.62 -7.90 -12.09
CA SER A 259 -0.07 -6.76 -11.49
C SER A 259 0.85 -5.55 -11.30
N ALA A 260 2.16 -5.76 -11.13
CA ALA A 260 3.14 -4.69 -10.96
C ALA A 260 3.22 -3.77 -12.19
N PHE A 261 3.02 -4.31 -13.41
CA PHE A 261 2.98 -3.52 -14.64
C PHE A 261 1.67 -2.71 -14.82
N LYS A 262 0.68 -2.86 -13.95
CA LYS A 262 -0.49 -1.97 -13.89
C LYS A 262 -0.26 -0.76 -12.96
N GLU A 263 0.79 -0.79 -12.14
CA GLU A 263 1.15 0.31 -11.25
C GLU A 263 2.05 1.30 -11.99
N LEU A 264 1.49 2.46 -12.38
CA LEU A 264 2.20 3.46 -13.19
C LEU A 264 3.56 3.85 -12.61
N THR A 265 3.66 4.04 -11.29
CA THR A 265 4.91 4.37 -10.60
C THR A 265 5.98 3.28 -10.74
N TYR A 266 5.59 1.99 -10.74
CA TYR A 266 6.50 0.86 -10.91
C TYR A 266 7.01 0.78 -12.36
N VAL A 267 6.14 1.00 -13.34
CA VAL A 267 6.50 1.02 -14.77
C VAL A 267 7.42 2.20 -15.09
N LEU A 268 7.06 3.41 -14.68
CA LEU A 268 7.88 4.61 -14.90
C LEU A 268 9.25 4.48 -14.21
N PHE A 269 9.30 3.92 -13.01
CA PHE A 269 10.57 3.64 -12.33
C PHE A 269 11.41 2.59 -13.08
N ALA A 270 10.81 1.50 -13.58
CA ALA A 270 11.53 0.48 -14.34
C ALA A 270 12.12 1.05 -15.65
N ILE A 271 11.36 1.87 -16.38
CA ILE A 271 11.82 2.55 -17.60
C ILE A 271 12.93 3.54 -17.25
N SER A 272 12.71 4.42 -16.26
CA SER A 272 13.72 5.38 -15.83
C SER A 272 15.03 4.69 -15.43
N MET A 273 14.96 3.63 -14.63
CA MET A 273 16.14 2.88 -14.19
C MET A 273 16.89 2.22 -15.35
N PHE A 274 16.17 1.69 -16.34
CA PHE A 274 16.78 1.11 -17.54
C PHE A 274 17.64 2.15 -18.25
N ILE A 275 17.08 3.33 -18.56
CA ILE A 275 17.78 4.37 -19.34
C ILE A 275 18.91 5.00 -18.51
N THR A 276 18.68 5.30 -17.22
CA THR A 276 19.69 5.86 -16.32
C THR A 276 20.90 4.92 -16.14
N LEU A 277 20.69 3.62 -15.93
CA LEU A 277 21.81 2.68 -15.74
C LEU A 277 22.56 2.41 -17.05
N TRP A 278 21.90 2.47 -18.21
CA TRP A 278 22.54 2.36 -19.51
C TRP A 278 23.66 3.40 -19.70
N ALA A 279 23.35 4.66 -19.40
CA ALA A 279 24.31 5.77 -19.44
C ALA A 279 25.30 5.75 -18.26
N THR A 280 24.85 5.39 -17.05
CA THR A 280 25.72 5.29 -15.88
C THR A 280 26.83 4.26 -16.09
N TYR A 281 26.51 3.08 -16.63
CA TYR A 281 27.52 2.06 -16.92
C TYR A 281 28.50 2.51 -18.01
N PHE A 282 28.06 3.24 -19.05
CA PHE A 282 28.98 3.81 -20.02
C PHE A 282 30.10 4.63 -19.33
N ALA A 283 29.72 5.58 -18.47
CA ALA A 283 30.69 6.41 -17.75
C ALA A 283 31.64 5.58 -16.87
N TYR A 284 31.15 4.61 -16.09
CA TYR A 284 32.00 3.74 -15.26
C TYR A 284 32.99 2.87 -16.07
N TYR A 285 32.59 2.39 -17.26
CA TYR A 285 33.46 1.56 -18.12
C TYR A 285 34.46 2.40 -18.94
N TYR A 286 34.07 3.60 -19.39
CA TYR A 286 34.86 4.40 -20.33
C TYR A 286 35.64 5.57 -19.72
N ALA A 287 35.39 5.96 -18.46
CA ALA A 287 36.22 6.94 -17.73
C ALA A 287 37.72 6.60 -17.77
N ARG A 288 38.03 5.32 -17.52
CA ARG A 288 39.40 4.82 -17.47
C ARG A 288 40.10 4.82 -18.84
N PRO A 289 39.51 4.26 -19.92
CA PRO A 289 39.98 4.45 -21.29
C PRO A 289 40.15 5.92 -21.69
N TYR A 290 39.18 6.79 -21.42
CA TYR A 290 39.25 8.22 -21.76
C TYR A 290 40.51 8.90 -21.21
N SER A 291 40.84 8.63 -19.94
CA SER A 291 42.04 9.17 -19.30
C SER A 291 43.33 8.79 -20.03
N ILE A 292 43.38 7.62 -20.68
CA ILE A 292 44.54 7.11 -21.41
C ILE A 292 44.51 7.62 -22.87
N ASP A 293 43.38 7.43 -23.56
CA ASP A 293 43.22 7.65 -25.00
C ASP A 293 43.13 9.13 -25.39
N ARG A 294 42.71 10.01 -24.48
CA ARG A 294 42.45 11.44 -24.76
C ARG A 294 43.22 12.43 -23.91
N LEU A 295 43.76 12.01 -22.77
CA LEU A 295 44.44 12.89 -21.81
C LEU A 295 45.91 12.48 -21.57
N ASP A 296 46.45 11.58 -22.38
CA ASP A 296 47.81 11.00 -22.28
C ASP A 296 48.12 10.42 -20.87
N GLY A 297 47.08 9.92 -20.20
CA GLY A 297 47.17 9.38 -18.85
C GLY A 297 47.88 8.03 -18.81
N SER A 298 48.74 7.87 -17.79
CA SER A 298 49.39 6.58 -17.52
C SER A 298 48.39 5.51 -17.04
N GLN A 299 48.78 4.23 -17.15
CA GLN A 299 48.03 3.13 -16.50
C GLN A 299 47.87 3.37 -14.98
N SER A 300 48.85 4.00 -14.33
CA SER A 300 48.75 4.38 -12.90
C SER A 300 47.63 5.41 -12.65
N THR A 301 47.46 6.39 -13.55
CA THR A 301 46.36 7.36 -13.52
C THR A 301 45.01 6.66 -13.58
N SER A 302 44.86 5.73 -14.53
CA SER A 302 43.66 4.92 -14.72
C SER A 302 43.31 4.05 -13.49
N PHE A 303 44.32 3.49 -12.79
CA PHE A 303 44.09 2.74 -11.55
C PHE A 303 43.73 3.65 -10.36
N ASN A 304 44.36 4.82 -10.24
CA ASN A 304 44.02 5.79 -9.19
C ASN A 304 42.58 6.28 -9.32
N MET A 305 42.11 6.54 -10.54
CA MET A 305 40.70 6.88 -10.81
C MET A 305 39.73 5.77 -10.38
N LEU A 306 40.09 4.49 -10.61
CA LEU A 306 39.27 3.35 -10.16
C LEU A 306 39.16 3.29 -8.62
N MET A 307 40.24 3.61 -7.90
CA MET A 307 40.22 3.64 -6.44
C MET A 307 39.40 4.83 -5.93
N ILE A 308 39.58 6.01 -6.50
CA ILE A 308 38.85 7.24 -6.12
C ILE A 308 37.35 7.07 -6.35
N ILE A 309 36.92 6.60 -7.53
CA ILE A 309 35.49 6.49 -7.88
C ILE A 309 34.74 5.51 -6.96
N ASN A 310 35.41 4.47 -6.48
CA ASN A 310 34.83 3.51 -5.53
C ASN A 310 34.84 4.04 -4.09
N ALA A 311 35.92 4.73 -3.68
CA ALA A 311 36.04 5.34 -2.36
C ALA A 311 35.01 6.47 -2.14
N ILE A 312 34.91 7.43 -3.08
CA ILE A 312 33.91 8.50 -3.03
C ILE A 312 32.48 7.96 -3.21
N GLY A 313 32.33 6.82 -3.86
CA GLY A 313 31.06 6.12 -3.99
C GLY A 313 30.51 5.55 -2.67
N ILE A 314 31.28 5.53 -1.57
CA ILE A 314 30.76 5.16 -0.25
C ILE A 314 29.89 6.31 0.33
N PRO A 315 30.41 7.54 0.56
CA PRO A 315 29.55 8.65 0.97
C PRO A 315 28.49 9.00 -0.09
N GLY A 316 28.79 8.81 -1.39
CA GLY A 316 27.82 8.96 -2.47
C GLY A 316 26.59 8.05 -2.36
N ARG A 317 26.72 6.85 -1.78
CA ARG A 317 25.58 5.95 -1.50
C ARG A 317 24.85 6.32 -0.21
N LEU A 318 25.57 6.78 0.82
CA LEU A 318 25.01 7.02 2.15
C LEU A 318 24.31 8.38 2.29
N VAL A 319 24.88 9.46 1.74
CA VAL A 319 24.37 10.83 1.95
C VAL A 319 22.99 11.03 1.30
N PRO A 320 22.76 10.71 0.01
CA PRO A 320 21.42 10.77 -0.59
C PRO A 320 20.43 9.86 0.13
N ALA A 321 20.85 8.66 0.55
CA ALA A 321 19.98 7.72 1.25
C ALA A 321 19.55 8.22 2.65
N PHE A 322 20.45 8.88 3.37
CA PHE A 322 20.15 9.54 4.64
C PHE A 322 19.14 10.69 4.46
N LEU A 323 19.35 11.54 3.45
CA LEU A 323 18.42 12.64 3.12
C LEU A 323 17.04 12.13 2.68
N ALA A 324 17.01 11.02 1.93
CA ALA A 324 15.78 10.36 1.50
C ALA A 324 14.97 9.82 2.69
N ASP A 325 15.57 9.05 3.59
CA ASP A 325 14.86 8.53 4.79
C ASP A 325 14.47 9.66 5.77
N ARG A 326 15.23 10.76 5.83
CA ARG A 326 15.05 11.80 6.86
C ARG A 326 14.12 12.95 6.49
N TYR A 327 14.06 13.33 5.21
CA TYR A 327 13.41 14.57 4.76
C TYR A 327 12.52 14.42 3.52
N PHE A 328 12.97 13.72 2.47
CA PHE A 328 12.36 13.85 1.14
C PHE A 328 11.57 12.63 0.65
N GLY A 329 11.88 11.43 1.15
CA GLY A 329 11.40 10.16 0.61
C GLY A 329 12.23 9.64 -0.57
N ALA A 330 12.03 8.36 -0.92
CA ALA A 330 12.88 7.64 -1.88
C ALA A 330 12.94 8.28 -3.26
N VAL A 331 11.80 8.44 -3.93
CA VAL A 331 11.73 8.94 -5.31
C VAL A 331 12.18 10.40 -5.40
N ASN A 332 11.72 11.25 -4.48
CA ASN A 332 11.99 12.70 -4.51
C ASN A 332 13.48 13.04 -4.34
N MET A 333 14.24 12.24 -3.58
CA MET A 333 15.71 12.41 -3.47
C MET A 333 16.46 11.72 -4.62
N PHE A 334 15.84 10.74 -5.28
CA PHE A 334 16.43 10.02 -6.41
C PHE A 334 16.48 10.88 -7.68
N ILE A 335 15.44 11.66 -7.95
CA ILE A 335 15.35 12.59 -9.09
C ILE A 335 16.54 13.58 -9.15
N PRO A 336 16.83 14.41 -8.12
CA PRO A 336 17.95 15.34 -8.14
C PRO A 336 19.31 14.62 -8.16
N THR A 337 19.40 13.41 -7.60
CA THR A 337 20.62 12.58 -7.69
C THR A 337 20.90 12.14 -9.13
N ILE A 338 19.86 11.74 -9.89
CA ILE A 338 19.97 11.43 -11.32
C ILE A 338 20.29 12.68 -12.14
N LEU A 339 19.63 13.81 -11.87
CA LEU A 339 19.90 15.08 -12.55
C LEU A 339 21.35 15.54 -12.38
N ALA A 340 21.88 15.47 -11.14
CA ALA A 340 23.27 15.81 -10.86
C ALA A 340 24.26 14.86 -11.59
N ALA A 341 23.97 13.56 -11.66
CA ALA A 341 24.78 12.62 -12.45
C ALA A 341 24.69 12.91 -13.96
N ALA A 342 23.52 13.29 -14.49
CA ALA A 342 23.34 13.68 -15.88
C ALA A 342 24.18 14.93 -16.22
N ILE A 343 24.12 15.95 -15.37
CA ILE A 343 24.95 17.17 -15.48
C ILE A 343 26.44 16.80 -15.47
N CYS A 344 26.87 15.88 -14.60
CA CYS A 344 28.24 15.37 -14.62
C CYS A 344 28.60 14.71 -15.96
N ILE A 345 27.73 13.87 -16.54
CA ILE A 345 28.00 13.23 -17.86
C ILE A 345 28.14 14.29 -18.97
N PHE A 346 27.30 15.33 -18.98
CA PHE A 346 27.46 16.44 -19.93
C PHE A 346 28.75 17.24 -19.70
N ALA A 347 29.08 17.55 -18.44
CA ALA A 347 30.31 18.25 -18.07
C ALA A 347 31.58 17.48 -18.47
N TRP A 348 31.50 16.15 -18.58
CA TRP A 348 32.62 15.31 -19.02
C TRP A 348 33.13 15.67 -20.42
N ALA A 349 32.26 16.14 -21.31
CA ALA A 349 32.64 16.57 -22.67
C ALA A 349 33.54 17.82 -22.68
N GLY A 350 33.61 18.58 -21.58
CA GLY A 350 34.53 19.71 -21.40
C GLY A 350 35.86 19.34 -20.72
N VAL A 351 36.06 18.08 -20.33
CA VAL A 351 37.24 17.64 -19.57
C VAL A 351 38.43 17.39 -20.51
N ASN A 352 39.31 18.38 -20.60
CA ASN A 352 40.49 18.37 -21.46
C ASN A 352 41.83 18.27 -20.70
N SER A 353 41.82 17.82 -19.43
CA SER A 353 43.06 17.62 -18.65
C SER A 353 42.90 16.52 -17.60
N ILE A 354 44.00 15.85 -17.26
CA ILE A 354 44.05 14.81 -16.20
C ILE A 354 43.51 15.35 -14.85
N THR A 355 43.83 16.60 -14.49
CA THR A 355 43.33 17.24 -13.28
C THR A 355 41.81 17.42 -13.31
N GLY A 356 41.27 17.86 -14.45
CA GLY A 356 39.82 17.97 -14.65
C GLY A 356 39.12 16.61 -14.57
N ASP A 357 39.75 15.55 -15.06
CA ASP A 357 39.21 14.19 -15.04
C ASP A 357 39.18 13.61 -13.63
N TYR A 358 40.21 13.87 -12.79
CA TYR A 358 40.14 13.55 -11.37
C TYR A 358 39.00 14.28 -10.63
N ILE A 359 38.79 15.57 -10.91
CA ILE A 359 37.67 16.34 -10.33
C ILE A 359 36.33 15.75 -10.77
N TRP A 360 36.19 15.46 -12.08
CA TRP A 360 34.99 14.84 -12.63
C TRP A 360 34.69 13.46 -12.01
N VAL A 361 35.71 12.60 -11.88
CA VAL A 361 35.61 11.29 -11.23
C VAL A 361 35.11 11.39 -9.78
N VAL A 362 35.47 12.43 -9.04
CA VAL A 362 34.96 12.67 -7.68
C VAL A 362 33.46 12.99 -7.68
N PHE A 363 33.02 13.94 -8.52
CA PHE A 363 31.61 14.34 -8.58
C PHE A 363 30.71 13.24 -9.19
N PHE A 364 31.09 12.69 -10.35
CA PHE A 364 30.35 11.61 -10.97
C PHE A 364 30.38 10.34 -10.10
N GLY A 365 31.50 10.03 -9.46
CA GLY A 365 31.62 8.91 -8.52
C GLY A 365 30.67 9.03 -7.33
N PHE A 366 30.44 10.25 -6.83
CA PHE A 366 29.47 10.51 -5.75
C PHE A 366 28.03 10.26 -6.22
N PHE A 367 27.57 10.97 -7.27
CA PHE A 367 26.18 10.90 -7.72
C PHE A 367 25.83 9.58 -8.42
N GLY A 368 26.73 9.06 -9.26
CA GLY A 368 26.57 7.76 -9.92
C GLY A 368 26.51 6.59 -8.93
N ALA A 369 27.28 6.66 -7.83
CA ALA A 369 27.14 5.70 -6.74
C ALA A 369 25.83 5.90 -5.96
N GLY A 370 25.38 7.14 -5.77
CA GLY A 370 24.07 7.45 -5.20
C GLY A 370 22.92 6.77 -5.95
N ILE A 371 22.93 6.84 -7.28
CA ILE A 371 21.99 6.09 -8.14
C ILE A 371 22.06 4.59 -7.83
N GLN A 372 23.25 3.99 -7.82
CA GLN A 372 23.42 2.56 -7.56
C GLN A 372 23.00 2.13 -6.14
N GLY A 373 23.19 2.98 -5.13
CA GLY A 373 22.80 2.68 -3.74
C GLY A 373 21.31 2.79 -3.51
N MET A 374 20.71 3.89 -3.97
CA MET A 374 19.29 4.12 -3.82
C MET A 374 18.43 3.25 -4.74
N PHE A 375 18.94 2.79 -5.90
CA PHE A 375 18.16 1.98 -6.84
C PHE A 375 17.51 0.73 -6.20
N PRO A 376 18.25 -0.22 -5.58
CA PRO A 376 17.65 -1.38 -4.92
C PRO A 376 16.71 -0.99 -3.77
N ALA A 377 17.02 0.10 -3.08
CA ALA A 377 16.22 0.62 -1.96
C ALA A 377 14.87 1.19 -2.40
N THR A 378 14.84 2.04 -3.43
CA THR A 378 13.62 2.61 -4.00
C THR A 378 12.75 1.51 -4.61
N THR A 379 13.36 0.53 -5.30
CA THR A 379 12.66 -0.68 -5.80
C THR A 379 11.90 -1.40 -4.67
N ALA A 380 12.54 -1.56 -3.52
CA ALA A 380 11.95 -2.18 -2.34
C ALA A 380 11.00 -1.26 -1.54
N GLY A 381 11.01 0.05 -1.82
CA GLY A 381 10.03 1.03 -1.32
C GLY A 381 8.74 1.01 -2.13
N LEU A 382 8.80 0.79 -3.44
CA LEU A 382 7.64 0.68 -4.34
C LEU A 382 6.85 -0.63 -4.16
N THR A 383 7.38 -1.60 -3.43
CA THR A 383 6.69 -2.88 -3.18
C THR A 383 5.81 -2.79 -1.93
N LYS A 384 4.49 -2.59 -2.14
CA LYS A 384 3.48 -2.51 -1.07
C LYS A 384 3.31 -3.83 -0.30
N ASP A 385 3.28 -4.94 -1.03
CA ASP A 385 3.14 -6.29 -0.48
C ASP A 385 4.52 -6.94 -0.32
N LEU A 386 5.02 -6.97 0.92
CA LEU A 386 6.35 -7.52 1.23
C LEU A 386 6.47 -9.04 1.01
N SER A 387 5.36 -9.77 0.87
CA SER A 387 5.38 -11.20 0.50
C SER A 387 5.76 -11.45 -0.97
N LYS A 388 5.81 -10.37 -1.76
CA LYS A 388 6.21 -10.32 -3.19
C LYS A 388 7.49 -9.52 -3.42
N ALA A 389 8.20 -9.16 -2.34
CA ALA A 389 9.40 -8.34 -2.42
C ALA A 389 10.45 -8.94 -3.35
N GLY A 390 10.69 -10.25 -3.27
CA GLY A 390 11.62 -10.96 -4.12
C GLY A 390 11.26 -10.89 -5.60
N VAL A 391 10.03 -11.27 -5.99
CA VAL A 391 9.56 -11.20 -7.38
C VAL A 391 9.65 -9.77 -7.93
N ARG A 392 9.11 -8.78 -7.23
CA ARG A 392 9.04 -7.40 -7.73
C ARG A 392 10.40 -6.73 -7.86
N ILE A 393 11.32 -7.00 -6.94
CA ILE A 393 12.71 -6.53 -7.04
C ILE A 393 13.43 -7.27 -8.19
N GLY A 394 13.22 -8.59 -8.28
CA GLY A 394 13.80 -9.44 -9.31
C GLY A 394 13.40 -9.08 -10.73
N MET A 395 12.13 -8.71 -10.96
CA MET A 395 11.61 -8.27 -12.25
C MET A 395 12.30 -7.01 -12.77
N ILE A 396 12.48 -5.99 -11.92
CA ILE A 396 13.19 -4.75 -12.30
C ILE A 396 14.68 -5.03 -12.59
N PHE A 397 15.35 -5.86 -11.78
CA PHE A 397 16.70 -6.32 -12.13
C PHE A 397 16.74 -7.02 -13.50
N THR A 398 15.77 -7.89 -13.78
CA THR A 398 15.70 -8.64 -15.04
C THR A 398 15.56 -7.69 -16.25
N ILE A 399 14.76 -6.63 -16.16
CA ILE A 399 14.64 -5.58 -17.19
C ILE A 399 15.98 -4.87 -17.39
N ILE A 400 16.65 -4.49 -16.30
CA ILE A 400 17.92 -3.75 -16.31
C ILE A 400 19.10 -4.59 -16.84
N SER A 401 19.02 -5.93 -16.80
CA SER A 401 20.06 -6.81 -17.35
C SER A 401 20.38 -6.50 -18.82
N VAL A 402 19.37 -6.12 -19.61
CA VAL A 402 19.51 -5.75 -21.02
C VAL A 402 20.25 -4.42 -21.19
N ALA A 403 20.01 -3.43 -20.31
CA ALA A 403 20.79 -2.19 -20.30
C ALA A 403 22.26 -2.46 -19.93
N ALA A 404 22.50 -3.28 -18.90
CA ALA A 404 23.85 -3.66 -18.48
C ALA A 404 24.63 -4.44 -19.57
N LEU A 405 23.94 -5.29 -20.35
CA LEU A 405 24.53 -6.04 -21.46
C LEU A 405 24.84 -5.15 -22.68
N THR A 406 23.91 -4.24 -23.05
CA THR A 406 23.98 -3.49 -24.31
C THR A 406 24.74 -2.16 -24.22
N GLY A 407 24.77 -1.53 -23.05
CA GLY A 407 25.36 -0.20 -22.86
C GLY A 407 26.84 -0.11 -23.27
N PRO A 408 27.76 -0.88 -22.63
CA PRO A 408 29.18 -0.79 -22.96
C PRO A 408 29.52 -1.13 -24.43
N PRO A 409 28.95 -2.19 -25.06
CA PRO A 409 29.18 -2.46 -26.48
C PRO A 409 28.66 -1.38 -27.44
N LEU A 410 27.50 -0.77 -27.15
CA LEU A 410 26.95 0.32 -27.96
C LEU A 410 27.82 1.58 -27.87
N ALA A 411 28.22 1.97 -26.66
CA ALA A 411 29.14 3.08 -26.47
C ALA A 411 30.48 2.87 -27.17
N GLY A 412 31.05 1.65 -27.10
CA GLY A 412 32.26 1.30 -27.84
C GLY A 412 32.12 1.46 -29.35
N LYS A 413 30.95 1.10 -29.93
CA LYS A 413 30.65 1.38 -31.35
C LYS A 413 30.54 2.88 -31.64
N LEU A 414 29.92 3.67 -30.77
CA LEU A 414 29.82 5.13 -30.95
C LEU A 414 31.21 5.79 -30.97
N VAL A 415 32.10 5.41 -30.04
CA VAL A 415 33.49 5.90 -30.01
C VAL A 415 34.27 5.47 -31.26
N ALA A 416 34.09 4.22 -31.73
CA ALA A 416 34.75 3.71 -32.93
C ALA A 416 34.30 4.42 -34.21
N VAL A 417 32.98 4.63 -34.40
CA VAL A 417 32.43 5.35 -35.57
C VAL A 417 32.83 6.82 -35.55
N ALA A 418 33.01 7.42 -34.38
CA ALA A 418 33.47 8.79 -34.21
C ALA A 418 35.02 8.93 -34.20
N ASN A 419 35.75 7.98 -34.80
CA ASN A 419 37.22 7.98 -34.91
C ASN A 419 37.95 8.20 -33.57
N GLY A 420 37.52 7.51 -32.51
CA GLY A 420 38.10 7.67 -31.17
C GLY A 420 37.63 8.94 -30.46
N SER A 421 36.55 9.58 -30.92
CA SER A 421 35.90 10.68 -30.22
C SER A 421 34.84 10.17 -29.24
N TYR A 422 35.03 10.53 -27.97
CA TYR A 422 34.12 10.21 -26.88
C TYR A 422 32.88 11.13 -26.86
N ILE A 423 32.91 12.25 -27.58
CA ILE A 423 31.86 13.27 -27.59
C ILE A 423 30.49 12.67 -27.96
N GLY A 424 30.43 11.77 -28.94
CA GLY A 424 29.18 11.14 -29.37
C GLY A 424 28.58 10.22 -28.31
N ALA A 425 29.42 9.52 -27.54
CA ALA A 425 28.98 8.66 -26.44
C ALA A 425 28.63 9.46 -25.17
N GLN A 426 29.35 10.55 -24.89
CA GLN A 426 29.04 11.51 -23.81
C GLN A 426 27.71 12.23 -24.06
N ILE A 427 27.49 12.75 -25.27
CA ILE A 427 26.23 13.40 -25.69
C ILE A 427 25.09 12.40 -25.80
N TRP A 428 25.35 11.11 -26.01
CA TRP A 428 24.32 10.06 -25.93
C TRP A 428 23.95 9.69 -24.49
N GLY A 429 24.94 9.62 -23.58
CA GLY A 429 24.72 9.29 -22.17
C GLY A 429 23.99 10.38 -21.38
N GLY A 430 24.19 11.66 -21.72
CA GLY A 430 23.54 12.78 -21.03
C GLY A 430 22.00 12.76 -21.10
N PRO A 431 21.39 12.78 -22.31
CA PRO A 431 19.94 12.68 -22.52
C PRO A 431 19.34 11.39 -21.96
N ALA A 432 20.09 10.28 -22.02
CA ALA A 432 19.67 9.02 -21.42
C ALA A 432 19.52 9.12 -19.88
N CYS A 433 20.38 9.87 -19.18
CA CYS A 433 20.16 10.16 -17.76
C CYS A 433 19.09 11.24 -17.52
N SER A 434 18.89 12.22 -18.42
CA SER A 434 17.91 13.30 -18.22
C SER A 434 16.50 13.03 -18.78
N LEU A 435 16.26 11.89 -19.44
CA LEU A 435 14.94 11.42 -19.91
C LEU A 435 13.97 10.98 -18.79
N HIS A 436 14.12 11.52 -17.57
CA HIS A 436 13.13 11.44 -16.49
C HIS A 436 12.09 12.58 -16.56
N ARG A 437 11.77 13.10 -17.74
CA ARG A 437 10.79 14.19 -17.90
C ARG A 437 9.44 13.67 -18.39
N ALA A 438 8.66 13.15 -17.44
CA ALA A 438 7.21 13.08 -17.49
C ALA A 438 6.70 12.95 -16.04
N ASN A 439 6.05 13.93 -15.40
CA ASN A 439 5.60 15.28 -15.80
C ASN A 439 5.15 15.99 -14.48
N PRO A 440 4.99 17.33 -14.35
CA PRO A 440 5.65 18.50 -14.95
C PRO A 440 6.70 19.10 -13.96
N PRO A 441 7.36 20.27 -14.20
CA PRO A 441 8.42 20.76 -13.30
C PRO A 441 7.90 21.54 -12.08
N ALA A 442 8.62 21.44 -10.96
CA ALA A 442 8.45 22.30 -9.78
C ALA A 442 9.16 23.67 -9.91
N ASP A 443 9.25 24.19 -11.13
CA ASP A 443 9.79 25.52 -11.45
C ASP A 443 8.65 26.39 -12.00
N SER A 444 7.73 26.78 -11.12
CA SER A 444 6.66 27.76 -11.39
C SER A 444 6.66 28.91 -10.36
N LEU A 445 7.85 29.26 -9.86
CA LEU A 445 8.05 30.43 -8.96
C LEU A 445 8.48 31.71 -9.71
N CYS A 446 8.75 31.65 -11.01
CA CYS A 446 9.00 32.81 -11.87
C CYS A 446 8.43 32.63 -13.30
N ALA A 447 7.16 32.23 -13.40
CA ALA A 447 6.31 32.47 -14.57
C ALA A 447 4.85 32.37 -14.12
N GLN A 448 4.12 33.49 -14.14
CA GLN A 448 2.69 33.51 -13.83
C GLN A 448 1.87 33.21 -15.09
N ASP A 449 2.11 32.05 -15.70
CA ASP A 449 1.28 31.56 -16.81
C ASP A 449 -0.16 31.37 -16.31
N ALA A 450 -1.12 32.03 -16.96
CA ALA A 450 -2.53 32.10 -16.56
C ALA A 450 -3.32 30.80 -16.81
N SER A 451 -2.81 29.67 -16.30
CA SER A 451 -3.43 28.35 -16.36
C SER A 451 -4.04 27.96 -15.01
N SER A 452 -5.28 27.49 -15.03
CA SER A 452 -6.08 27.19 -13.83
C SER A 452 -5.62 25.92 -13.09
N SER A 453 -5.93 25.83 -11.80
CA SER A 453 -5.59 24.66 -10.95
C SER A 453 -6.61 23.52 -11.03
N LEU A 454 -7.52 23.59 -12.01
CA LEU A 454 -8.58 22.61 -12.25
C LEU A 454 -8.12 21.55 -13.25
N ALA A 455 -8.30 20.27 -12.91
CA ALA A 455 -7.91 19.18 -13.81
C ALA A 455 -8.66 19.24 -15.16
N PRO A 456 -7.99 19.09 -16.33
CA PRO A 456 -8.65 19.16 -17.65
C PRO A 456 -9.73 18.09 -17.91
N SER A 457 -9.80 17.04 -17.08
CA SER A 457 -10.90 16.07 -17.06
C SER A 457 -12.16 16.63 -16.38
N LEU A 458 -12.02 17.34 -15.26
CA LEU A 458 -13.12 18.01 -14.58
C LEU A 458 -13.71 19.13 -15.43
N LEU A 459 -12.87 19.90 -16.13
CA LEU A 459 -13.31 20.98 -17.01
C LEU A 459 -14.18 20.44 -18.17
N ARG A 460 -13.72 19.38 -18.85
CA ARG A 460 -14.51 18.69 -19.89
C ARG A 460 -15.82 18.12 -19.37
N ARG A 461 -15.83 17.57 -18.14
CA ARG A 461 -17.06 17.10 -17.50
C ARG A 461 -18.01 18.25 -17.17
N ALA A 462 -17.50 19.37 -16.67
CA ALA A 462 -18.30 20.56 -16.41
C ALA A 462 -18.95 21.09 -17.69
N GLN A 463 -18.18 21.19 -18.77
CA GLN A 463 -18.66 21.61 -20.10
C GLN A 463 -19.76 20.67 -20.60
N SER A 464 -19.53 19.35 -20.61
CA SER A 464 -20.53 18.36 -21.03
C SER A 464 -21.82 18.40 -20.19
N LEU A 465 -21.73 18.64 -18.88
CA LEU A 465 -22.90 18.81 -18.01
C LEU A 465 -23.62 20.15 -18.23
N SER A 466 -22.90 21.20 -18.63
CA SER A 466 -23.50 22.48 -19.02
C SER A 466 -24.19 22.41 -20.39
N GLU A 467 -23.64 21.64 -21.33
CA GLU A 467 -24.29 21.32 -22.61
C GLU A 467 -25.58 20.50 -22.38
N GLU A 468 -25.52 19.46 -21.55
CA GLU A 468 -26.70 18.67 -21.14
C GLU A 468 -27.78 19.58 -20.50
N HIS A 469 -27.38 20.49 -19.61
CA HIS A 469 -28.28 21.49 -19.01
C HIS A 469 -28.98 22.36 -20.05
N ASP A 470 -28.23 22.94 -20.99
CA ASP A 470 -28.77 23.88 -21.97
C ASP A 470 -29.68 23.18 -22.99
N ASP A 471 -29.40 21.92 -23.36
CA ASP A 471 -30.28 21.12 -24.20
C ASP A 471 -31.55 20.65 -23.48
N LEU A 472 -31.46 20.29 -22.19
CA LEU A 472 -32.64 20.03 -21.36
C LEU A 472 -33.50 21.29 -21.22
N GLN A 473 -32.90 22.47 -21.03
CA GLN A 473 -33.62 23.73 -20.92
C GLN A 473 -34.32 24.10 -22.24
N LYS A 474 -33.67 23.87 -23.41
CA LYS A 474 -34.32 23.97 -24.73
C LYS A 474 -35.49 22.98 -24.88
N SER A 475 -35.33 21.73 -24.44
CA SER A 475 -36.40 20.71 -24.49
C SER A 475 -37.58 21.05 -23.59
N LEU A 476 -37.35 21.65 -22.42
CA LEU A 476 -38.40 22.06 -21.48
C LEU A 476 -39.21 23.25 -21.98
N ASN A 477 -38.58 24.16 -22.74
CA ASN A 477 -39.27 25.26 -23.40
C ASN A 477 -40.23 24.79 -24.52
N SER A 478 -40.04 23.59 -25.07
CA SER A 478 -40.94 23.01 -26.09
C SER A 478 -41.94 21.98 -25.55
N SER A 479 -41.59 21.25 -24.49
CA SER A 479 -42.46 20.26 -23.85
C SER A 479 -42.09 20.07 -22.38
N PHE A 480 -43.05 20.25 -21.47
CA PHE A 480 -42.82 20.06 -20.04
C PHE A 480 -42.76 18.58 -19.66
N ASP A 481 -41.71 18.19 -18.94
CA ASP A 481 -41.49 16.85 -18.39
C ASP A 481 -40.87 17.00 -17.01
N ALA A 482 -41.55 16.48 -15.98
CA ALA A 482 -41.13 16.62 -14.59
C ALA A 482 -39.76 15.96 -14.30
N THR A 483 -39.39 14.91 -15.03
CA THR A 483 -38.11 14.21 -14.85
C THR A 483 -36.96 15.03 -15.42
N LYS A 484 -37.12 15.58 -16.62
CA LYS A 484 -36.17 16.51 -17.26
C LYS A 484 -36.05 17.81 -16.50
N ALA A 485 -37.15 18.35 -15.97
CA ALA A 485 -37.14 19.55 -15.14
C ALA A 485 -36.31 19.36 -13.87
N LYS A 486 -36.43 18.20 -13.21
CA LYS A 486 -35.59 17.85 -12.06
C LYS A 486 -34.11 17.77 -12.45
N ARG A 487 -33.78 17.05 -13.52
CA ARG A 487 -32.40 16.92 -14.03
C ARG A 487 -31.77 18.28 -14.41
N ALA A 488 -32.52 19.14 -15.09
CA ALA A 488 -32.06 20.50 -15.40
C ALA A 488 -31.80 21.31 -14.11
N GLY A 489 -32.67 21.21 -13.10
CA GLY A 489 -32.46 21.85 -11.80
C GLY A 489 -31.21 21.36 -11.04
N GLU A 490 -30.87 20.08 -11.17
CA GLU A 490 -29.62 19.52 -10.64
C GLU A 490 -28.38 20.09 -11.35
N LEU A 491 -28.39 20.13 -12.68
CA LEU A 491 -27.25 20.59 -13.49
C LEU A 491 -27.05 22.11 -13.50
N GLY A 492 -28.11 22.90 -13.23
CA GLY A 492 -28.03 24.37 -13.24
C GLY A 492 -27.00 24.94 -12.26
N ARG A 493 -26.67 24.21 -11.18
CA ARG A 493 -25.57 24.57 -10.26
C ARG A 493 -24.20 24.46 -10.92
N VAL A 494 -23.98 23.43 -11.73
CA VAL A 494 -22.72 23.22 -12.47
C VAL A 494 -22.61 24.23 -13.61
N ALA A 495 -23.67 24.41 -14.40
CA ALA A 495 -23.69 25.36 -15.52
C ALA A 495 -23.45 26.81 -15.06
N SER A 496 -24.05 27.23 -13.94
CA SER A 496 -23.80 28.57 -13.38
C SER A 496 -22.41 28.74 -12.76
N ALA A 497 -21.86 27.71 -12.11
CA ALA A 497 -20.48 27.74 -11.60
C ALA A 497 -19.45 27.79 -12.73
N LEU A 498 -19.65 27.00 -13.80
CA LEU A 498 -18.78 26.99 -14.97
C LEU A 498 -18.79 28.35 -15.67
N ARG A 499 -19.96 28.91 -15.99
CA ARG A 499 -20.06 30.23 -16.65
C ARG A 499 -19.42 31.36 -15.84
N ALA A 500 -19.50 31.31 -14.52
CA ALA A 500 -18.82 32.27 -13.65
C ALA A 500 -17.29 32.12 -13.72
N TRP A 501 -16.79 30.88 -13.70
CA TRP A 501 -15.38 30.57 -13.85
C TRP A 501 -14.83 30.94 -15.25
N GLU A 502 -15.58 30.64 -16.32
CA GLU A 502 -15.23 31.02 -17.70
C GLU A 502 -15.17 32.54 -17.89
N THR A 503 -16.13 33.28 -17.31
CA THR A 503 -16.12 34.75 -17.30
C THR A 503 -14.83 35.28 -16.65
N ALA A 504 -14.49 34.82 -15.44
CA ALA A 504 -13.28 35.25 -14.74
C ALA A 504 -11.99 34.89 -15.50
N GLN A 505 -11.94 33.70 -16.12
CA GLN A 505 -10.81 33.29 -16.96
C GLN A 505 -10.68 34.18 -18.22
N SER A 506 -11.78 34.62 -18.84
CA SER A 506 -11.77 35.60 -19.94
C SER A 506 -11.20 36.93 -19.46
N SER A 507 -11.72 37.48 -18.35
CA SER A 507 -11.23 38.75 -17.78
C SER A 507 -9.75 38.71 -17.42
N ILE A 508 -9.24 37.60 -16.85
CA ILE A 508 -7.80 37.43 -16.60
C ILE A 508 -7.01 37.40 -17.92
N THR A 509 -7.53 36.74 -18.97
CA THR A 509 -6.84 36.67 -20.27
C THR A 509 -6.75 38.06 -20.92
N GLU A 510 -7.83 38.86 -20.84
CA GLU A 510 -7.86 40.24 -21.30
C GLU A 510 -6.87 41.12 -20.50
N LEU A 511 -6.91 41.07 -19.17
CA LEU A 511 -6.00 41.85 -18.30
C LEU A 511 -4.52 41.47 -18.47
N VAL A 512 -4.20 40.19 -18.68
CA VAL A 512 -2.83 39.75 -19.03
C VAL A 512 -2.41 40.38 -20.36
N SER A 513 -3.26 40.33 -21.40
CA SER A 513 -2.93 40.94 -22.70
C SER A 513 -2.71 42.46 -22.61
N MET A 514 -3.44 43.17 -21.74
CA MET A 514 -3.24 44.60 -21.48
C MET A 514 -1.96 44.90 -20.68
N THR A 515 -1.46 43.94 -19.89
CA THR A 515 -0.24 44.08 -19.09
C THR A 515 1.04 43.75 -19.88
N GLU A 516 0.92 42.89 -20.89
CA GLU A 516 2.04 42.42 -21.72
C GLU A 516 2.24 43.21 -23.03
N ASP A 517 1.31 44.11 -23.38
CA ASP A 517 1.41 44.97 -24.57
C ASP A 517 2.52 46.04 -24.39
N PRO A 518 3.61 46.02 -25.19
CA PRO A 518 4.70 46.97 -25.05
C PRO A 518 4.38 48.39 -25.53
N ASP A 519 3.26 48.59 -26.26
CA ASP A 519 2.82 49.90 -26.73
C ASP A 519 1.79 50.56 -25.77
N GLN A 520 1.44 49.91 -24.65
CA GLN A 520 0.50 50.44 -23.65
C GLN A 520 1.08 51.53 -22.74
N ASP A 521 0.18 52.37 -22.20
CA ASP A 521 0.53 53.39 -21.21
C ASP A 521 0.95 52.72 -19.88
N PRO A 522 2.12 53.06 -19.31
CA PRO A 522 2.58 52.46 -18.05
C PRO A 522 1.61 52.67 -16.87
N ASP A 523 0.82 53.76 -16.86
CA ASP A 523 -0.18 53.98 -15.82
C ASP A 523 -1.37 53.01 -16.01
N LEU A 524 -1.81 52.75 -17.25
CA LEU A 524 -2.85 51.75 -17.55
C LEU A 524 -2.38 50.32 -17.26
N ALA A 525 -1.14 49.98 -17.60
CA ALA A 525 -0.54 48.68 -17.28
C ALA A 525 -0.43 48.45 -15.76
N SER A 526 -0.24 49.51 -14.97
CA SER A 526 -0.25 49.42 -13.50
C SER A 526 -1.65 49.08 -12.95
N ILE A 527 -2.70 49.71 -13.47
CA ILE A 527 -4.09 49.46 -13.06
C ILE A 527 -4.53 48.05 -13.45
N ALA A 528 -4.21 47.61 -14.68
CA ALA A 528 -4.54 46.26 -15.15
C ALA A 528 -3.91 45.17 -14.28
N LYS A 529 -2.69 45.42 -13.75
CA LYS A 529 -1.99 44.51 -12.86
C LYS A 529 -2.64 44.38 -11.47
N ASP A 530 -3.12 45.48 -10.89
CA ASP A 530 -3.82 45.49 -9.61
C ASP A 530 -5.20 44.80 -9.73
N GLU A 531 -5.93 45.03 -10.83
CA GLU A 531 -7.20 44.32 -11.11
C GLU A 531 -6.99 42.81 -11.33
N LEU A 532 -5.89 42.43 -12.00
CA LEU A 532 -5.51 41.04 -12.27
C LEU A 532 -5.20 40.24 -11.00
N GLU A 533 -4.64 40.87 -9.94
CA GLU A 533 -4.49 40.21 -8.64
C GLU A 533 -5.86 39.93 -7.99
N GLY A 534 -6.78 40.89 -8.09
CA GLY A 534 -8.16 40.75 -7.62
C GLY A 534 -8.96 39.66 -8.37
N GLU A 535 -8.83 39.58 -9.70
CA GLU A 535 -9.50 38.54 -10.50
C GLU A 535 -8.90 37.15 -10.26
N ARG A 536 -7.58 37.02 -10.05
CA ARG A 536 -6.98 35.73 -9.67
C ARG A 536 -7.51 35.21 -8.34
N ALA A 537 -7.65 36.07 -7.33
CA ALA A 537 -8.25 35.68 -6.05
C ALA A 537 -9.74 35.27 -6.19
N LYS A 538 -10.49 35.90 -7.10
CA LYS A 538 -11.86 35.47 -7.46
C LYS A 538 -11.87 34.12 -8.17
N LEU A 539 -10.93 33.88 -9.10
CA LEU A 539 -10.80 32.61 -9.82
C LEU A 539 -10.61 31.44 -8.87
N ASP A 540 -9.72 31.56 -7.86
CA ASP A 540 -9.51 30.51 -6.85
C ASP A 540 -10.79 30.13 -6.08
N VAL A 541 -11.63 31.12 -5.74
CA VAL A 541 -12.91 30.90 -5.06
C VAL A 541 -13.94 30.26 -6.00
N LEU A 542 -14.02 30.73 -7.25
CA LEU A 542 -14.87 30.15 -8.27
C LEU A 542 -14.46 28.72 -8.62
N GLU A 543 -13.17 28.42 -8.60
CA GLU A 543 -12.64 27.10 -8.88
C GLU A 543 -13.00 26.07 -7.80
N LYS A 544 -12.93 26.47 -6.51
CA LYS A 544 -13.43 25.66 -5.39
C LYS A 544 -14.93 25.38 -5.54
N ARG A 545 -15.72 26.41 -5.82
CA ARG A 545 -17.17 26.30 -6.03
C ARG A 545 -17.52 25.40 -7.23
N LEU A 546 -16.74 25.45 -8.30
CA LEU A 546 -16.90 24.56 -9.45
C LEU A 546 -16.57 23.10 -9.07
N LYS A 547 -15.44 22.86 -8.38
CA LYS A 547 -15.09 21.53 -7.83
C LYS A 547 -16.21 20.95 -6.96
N GLU A 548 -16.72 21.73 -6.00
CA GLU A 548 -17.84 21.34 -5.13
C GLU A 548 -19.12 20.99 -5.92
N SER A 549 -19.44 21.76 -6.97
CA SER A 549 -20.63 21.51 -7.79
C SER A 549 -20.54 20.23 -8.63
N LEU A 550 -19.32 19.79 -8.97
CA LEU A 550 -19.08 18.59 -9.78
C LEU A 550 -19.13 17.29 -8.96
N THR A 551 -18.93 17.38 -7.65
CA THR A 551 -19.08 16.25 -6.72
C THR A 551 -20.54 15.80 -6.64
N PRO A 552 -20.87 14.52 -6.92
CA PRO A 552 -22.21 14.02 -6.74
C PRO A 552 -22.52 13.95 -5.25
N ARG A 553 -23.73 14.36 -4.86
CA ARG A 553 -24.19 14.20 -3.48
C ARG A 553 -24.27 12.71 -3.12
N HIS A 554 -23.87 12.39 -1.89
CA HIS A 554 -24.01 11.04 -1.36
C HIS A 554 -25.49 10.60 -1.34
N ALA A 555 -25.78 9.34 -1.67
CA ALA A 555 -27.17 8.85 -1.81
C ALA A 555 -28.03 9.03 -0.55
N PHE A 556 -27.39 9.03 0.62
CA PHE A 556 -28.03 9.24 1.93
C PHE A 556 -27.77 10.63 2.54
N ALA A 557 -27.22 11.60 1.77
CA ALA A 557 -26.77 12.89 2.31
C ALA A 557 -27.87 13.63 3.08
N ASP A 558 -29.09 13.67 2.53
CA ASP A 558 -30.23 14.41 3.10
C ASP A 558 -30.95 13.64 4.23
N LEU A 559 -30.56 12.40 4.55
CA LEU A 559 -31.20 11.58 5.59
C LEU A 559 -30.72 11.94 7.02
N PRO A 560 -31.53 11.63 8.05
CA PRO A 560 -31.08 11.56 9.43
C PRO A 560 -30.02 10.44 9.61
N CYS A 561 -29.33 10.41 10.74
CA CYS A 561 -28.27 9.41 10.97
C CYS A 561 -28.26 8.81 12.37
N MET A 562 -27.61 7.66 12.50
CA MET A 562 -27.40 6.94 13.73
C MET A 562 -25.90 6.72 13.92
N VAL A 563 -25.38 7.14 15.07
CA VAL A 563 -23.97 7.02 15.44
C VAL A 563 -23.82 5.92 16.48
N GLU A 564 -23.13 4.83 16.12
CA GLU A 564 -22.89 3.68 17.00
C GLU A 564 -21.45 3.72 17.54
N PHE A 565 -21.30 3.55 18.84
CA PHE A 565 -20.03 3.54 19.55
C PHE A 565 -19.79 2.17 20.18
N ARG A 566 -18.68 1.50 19.82
CA ARG A 566 -18.27 0.22 20.44
C ARG A 566 -16.80 0.25 20.86
N PRO A 567 -16.44 -0.32 22.03
CA PRO A 567 -15.07 -0.35 22.51
C PRO A 567 -14.19 -1.21 21.59
N GLY A 568 -13.04 -0.65 21.20
CA GLY A 568 -12.01 -1.35 20.43
C GLY A 568 -10.88 -1.89 21.32
N PRO A 569 -9.68 -2.13 20.75
CA PRO A 569 -8.55 -2.72 21.48
C PRO A 569 -8.00 -1.86 22.64
N GLY A 570 -8.57 -2.00 23.84
CA GLY A 570 -8.16 -1.27 25.05
C GLY A 570 -8.63 -1.85 26.39
N GLY A 571 -9.47 -2.89 26.39
CA GLY A 571 -10.08 -3.41 27.63
C GLY A 571 -11.03 -2.38 28.26
N LEU A 572 -11.05 -2.29 29.59
CA LEU A 572 -11.90 -1.33 30.34
C LEU A 572 -11.64 0.12 29.93
N GLU A 573 -10.40 0.50 29.62
CA GLU A 573 -10.07 1.86 29.15
C GLU A 573 -10.71 2.18 27.78
N GLY A 574 -10.89 1.17 26.92
CA GLY A 574 -11.64 1.35 25.68
C GLY A 574 -13.12 1.64 25.93
N ARG A 575 -13.71 1.04 26.99
CA ARG A 575 -15.09 1.27 27.42
C ARG A 575 -15.29 2.67 28.03
N TYR A 576 -14.41 3.09 28.92
CA TYR A 576 -14.44 4.46 29.45
C TYR A 576 -14.30 5.50 28.33
N PHE A 577 -13.39 5.29 27.37
CA PHE A 577 -13.27 6.20 26.22
C PHE A 577 -14.47 6.15 25.26
N THR A 578 -15.23 5.05 25.23
CA THR A 578 -16.51 4.95 24.49
C THR A 578 -17.55 5.90 25.10
N ASP A 579 -17.63 5.94 26.43
CA ASP A 579 -18.48 6.90 27.17
C ASP A 579 -18.05 8.35 26.94
N THR A 580 -16.74 8.64 26.93
CA THR A 580 -16.22 9.99 26.63
C THR A 580 -16.66 10.45 25.23
N LEU A 581 -16.52 9.61 24.20
CA LEU A 581 -16.93 9.96 22.84
C LEU A 581 -18.45 10.10 22.69
N PHE A 582 -19.23 9.20 23.30
CA PHE A 582 -20.69 9.31 23.29
C PHE A 582 -21.15 10.63 23.93
N LYS A 583 -20.57 11.02 25.07
CA LYS A 583 -20.84 12.31 25.73
C LYS A 583 -20.42 13.51 24.85
N MET A 584 -19.26 13.44 24.21
CA MET A 584 -18.76 14.47 23.28
C MET A 584 -19.74 14.73 22.12
N TYR A 585 -20.21 13.69 21.43
CA TYR A 585 -21.17 13.85 20.33
C TYR A 585 -22.56 14.25 20.80
N LYS A 586 -23.01 13.78 21.98
CA LYS A 586 -24.26 14.22 22.58
C LYS A 586 -24.21 15.72 22.96
N ALA A 587 -23.09 16.21 23.48
CA ALA A 587 -22.87 17.61 23.80
C ALA A 587 -22.80 18.49 22.54
N LEU A 588 -22.09 18.02 21.49
CA LEU A 588 -22.10 18.65 20.17
C LEU A 588 -23.52 18.82 19.62
N CYS A 589 -24.35 17.78 19.71
CA CYS A 589 -25.74 17.84 19.26
C CYS A 589 -26.55 18.88 20.05
N ALA A 590 -26.41 18.89 21.38
CA ALA A 590 -27.07 19.88 22.23
C ALA A 590 -26.63 21.32 21.92
N ARG A 591 -25.33 21.57 21.68
CA ARG A 591 -24.79 22.89 21.32
C ARG A 591 -25.26 23.36 19.94
N ARG A 592 -25.29 22.47 18.95
CA ARG A 592 -25.75 22.79 17.58
C ARG A 592 -27.28 22.76 17.41
N GLY A 593 -28.03 22.38 18.44
CA GLY A 593 -29.50 22.31 18.41
C GLY A 593 -30.07 21.11 17.66
N TYR A 594 -29.27 20.05 17.42
CA TYR A 594 -29.76 18.83 16.78
C TYR A 594 -30.62 18.00 17.75
N ARG A 595 -31.72 17.44 17.22
CA ARG A 595 -32.63 16.51 17.91
C ARG A 595 -32.00 15.13 18.00
N ALA A 596 -31.21 14.92 19.06
CA ALA A 596 -30.54 13.65 19.32
C ALA A 596 -31.30 12.78 20.33
N ASN A 597 -31.59 11.53 19.93
CA ASN A 597 -32.28 10.51 20.72
C ASN A 597 -31.30 9.37 21.08
N VAL A 598 -31.38 8.83 22.30
CA VAL A 598 -30.49 7.74 22.74
C VAL A 598 -31.24 6.42 22.59
N LEU A 599 -30.95 5.68 21.52
CA LEU A 599 -31.62 4.39 21.24
C LEU A 599 -31.09 3.27 22.12
N LYS A 600 -29.78 3.26 22.40
CA LYS A 600 -29.13 2.24 23.23
C LYS A 600 -27.97 2.83 24.03
N TYR A 601 -27.83 2.42 25.28
CA TYR A 601 -26.68 2.75 26.14
C TYR A 601 -26.49 1.60 27.15
N GLU A 602 -25.64 0.65 26.79
CA GLU A 602 -25.41 -0.60 27.50
C GLU A 602 -24.04 -0.59 28.18
N MET A 603 -23.99 -0.98 29.46
CA MET A 603 -22.75 -1.08 30.24
C MET A 603 -22.29 -2.53 30.39
N ALA A 604 -21.00 -2.73 30.57
CA ALA A 604 -20.43 -4.07 30.75
C ALA A 604 -20.63 -4.61 32.17
N GLU A 605 -21.40 -5.69 32.31
CA GLU A 605 -21.68 -6.38 33.58
C GLU A 605 -20.42 -6.69 34.41
N ALA A 606 -19.33 -7.07 33.75
CA ALA A 606 -18.09 -7.51 34.40
C ALA A 606 -17.26 -6.38 35.07
N ALA A 607 -17.74 -5.14 35.10
CA ALA A 607 -17.05 -4.01 35.73
C ALA A 607 -17.47 -3.74 37.19
N GLY A 608 -18.67 -4.17 37.60
CA GLY A 608 -19.30 -3.72 38.85
C GLY A 608 -19.55 -2.20 38.87
N ASP A 609 -19.83 -1.63 40.05
CA ASP A 609 -20.04 -0.17 40.26
C ASP A 609 -18.74 0.67 40.12
N GLN A 610 -17.74 0.19 39.38
CA GLN A 610 -16.46 0.87 39.19
C GLN A 610 -16.55 1.93 38.09
N SER A 611 -17.12 3.09 38.43
CA SER A 611 -16.86 4.32 37.69
C SER A 611 -15.37 4.65 37.72
N SER A 612 -14.83 5.16 36.62
CA SER A 612 -13.45 5.69 36.62
C SER A 612 -13.29 6.84 37.62
N SER A 613 -12.04 7.16 38.00
CA SER A 613 -11.73 8.36 38.80
C SER A 613 -12.14 9.69 38.14
N SER A 614 -12.46 9.67 36.84
CA SER A 614 -12.95 10.76 36.00
C SER A 614 -14.48 10.77 35.83
N GLY A 615 -15.23 9.85 36.47
CA GLY A 615 -16.69 9.75 36.36
C GLY A 615 -17.20 9.15 35.03
N GLU A 616 -16.30 8.59 34.22
CA GLU A 616 -16.61 7.85 33.00
C GLU A 616 -17.10 6.43 33.34
N GLN A 617 -18.03 5.94 32.53
CA GLN A 617 -18.73 4.66 32.72
C GLN A 617 -18.23 3.57 31.76
N PRO A 618 -18.26 2.28 32.15
CA PRO A 618 -17.72 1.19 31.33
C PRO A 618 -18.72 0.74 30.24
N VAL A 619 -19.00 1.63 29.29
CA VAL A 619 -19.92 1.39 28.16
C VAL A 619 -19.45 0.26 27.25
N GLN A 620 -20.33 -0.70 26.99
CA GLN A 620 -20.12 -1.82 26.07
C GLN A 620 -20.69 -1.52 24.68
N GLU A 621 -21.78 -0.76 24.59
CA GLU A 621 -22.36 -0.27 23.35
C GLU A 621 -23.19 0.99 23.62
N ALA A 622 -23.07 2.02 22.77
CA ALA A 622 -23.97 3.17 22.79
C ALA A 622 -24.39 3.55 21.37
N VAL A 623 -25.64 3.98 21.21
CA VAL A 623 -26.25 4.34 19.93
C VAL A 623 -27.02 5.65 20.09
N LEU A 624 -26.63 6.65 19.31
CA LEU A 624 -27.23 7.99 19.27
C LEU A 624 -27.85 8.23 17.90
N GLU A 625 -29.17 8.36 17.83
CA GLU A 625 -29.88 8.81 16.64
C GLU A 625 -29.91 10.34 16.59
N ILE A 626 -29.72 10.93 15.41
CA ILE A 626 -29.81 12.35 15.12
C ILE A 626 -30.88 12.53 14.05
N GLN A 627 -32.04 13.08 14.44
CA GLN A 627 -33.30 13.04 13.69
C GLN A 627 -33.48 14.17 12.66
N ASP A 628 -32.49 15.04 12.50
CA ASP A 628 -32.55 16.16 11.57
C ASP A 628 -32.12 15.77 10.15
N GLN A 629 -32.83 16.30 9.15
CA GLN A 629 -32.49 16.07 7.75
C GLN A 629 -31.12 16.66 7.43
N GLY A 630 -30.32 15.94 6.64
CA GLY A 630 -28.93 16.31 6.35
C GLY A 630 -27.91 15.89 7.41
N ALA A 631 -28.32 15.30 8.54
CA ALA A 631 -27.38 14.89 9.59
C ALA A 631 -26.36 13.84 9.10
N TYR A 632 -26.75 12.94 8.19
CA TYR A 632 -25.82 11.93 7.67
C TYR A 632 -24.60 12.55 6.97
N ASP A 633 -24.77 13.56 6.11
CA ASP A 633 -23.63 14.17 5.40
C ASP A 633 -22.66 14.92 6.34
N ILE A 634 -23.18 15.47 7.44
CA ILE A 634 -22.37 16.15 8.46
C ILE A 634 -21.57 15.15 9.29
N PHE A 635 -22.20 14.04 9.70
CA PHE A 635 -21.57 13.08 10.62
C PHE A 635 -20.84 11.93 9.91
N ARG A 636 -21.03 11.67 8.61
CA ARG A 636 -20.34 10.55 7.91
C ARG A 636 -18.81 10.60 7.98
N GLY A 637 -18.22 11.78 8.16
CA GLY A 637 -16.80 11.97 8.42
C GLY A 637 -16.30 11.39 9.74
N GLU A 638 -17.20 11.09 10.68
CA GLU A 638 -16.88 10.57 12.01
C GLU A 638 -16.76 9.04 12.04
N ALA A 639 -17.09 8.33 10.97
CA ALA A 639 -16.98 6.88 10.92
C ALA A 639 -15.51 6.42 10.84
N GLY A 640 -15.11 5.52 11.75
CA GLY A 640 -13.77 4.93 11.79
C GLY A 640 -13.27 4.59 13.20
N MET A 641 -11.96 4.35 13.32
CA MET A 641 -11.31 4.07 14.61
C MET A 641 -10.79 5.36 15.28
N HIS A 642 -11.28 5.65 16.48
CA HIS A 642 -10.85 6.78 17.32
C HIS A 642 -9.86 6.27 18.37
N ARG A 643 -8.63 6.78 18.38
CA ARG A 643 -7.56 6.31 19.28
C ARG A 643 -7.32 7.30 20.42
N VAL A 644 -7.29 6.84 21.67
CA VAL A 644 -6.88 7.66 22.83
C VAL A 644 -5.48 7.29 23.29
N GLN A 645 -4.71 8.30 23.72
CA GLN A 645 -3.44 8.15 24.40
C GLN A 645 -3.45 8.98 25.69
N ARG A 646 -3.64 8.30 26.83
CA ARG A 646 -3.65 8.88 28.18
C ARG A 646 -3.18 7.85 29.21
N ILE A 647 -3.00 8.29 30.45
CA ILE A 647 -2.80 7.40 31.60
C ILE A 647 -4.20 6.97 32.08
N PRO A 648 -4.56 5.67 32.04
CA PRO A 648 -5.88 5.22 32.47
C PRO A 648 -6.09 5.40 33.98
N SER A 649 -7.34 5.62 34.37
CA SER A 649 -7.79 5.58 35.77
C SER A 649 -7.50 4.23 36.46
N THR A 650 -7.40 3.15 35.68
CA THR A 650 -7.13 1.78 36.14
C THR A 650 -5.62 1.45 36.28
N GLU A 651 -4.71 2.37 35.94
CA GLU A 651 -3.26 2.11 35.89
C GLU A 651 -2.48 2.80 37.02
N SER A 652 -2.05 2.03 38.02
CA SER A 652 -1.37 2.55 39.21
C SER A 652 0.06 3.06 38.99
N LYS A 653 0.73 2.73 37.88
CA LYS A 653 2.14 3.08 37.62
C LYS A 653 2.33 4.30 36.72
N GLY A 654 1.26 5.06 36.43
CA GLY A 654 1.34 6.29 35.64
C GLY A 654 1.76 6.07 34.18
N ARG A 655 1.51 4.88 33.62
CA ARG A 655 1.91 4.53 32.25
C ARG A 655 0.86 4.97 31.25
N VAL A 656 1.32 5.55 30.13
CA VAL A 656 0.45 5.94 29.02
C VAL A 656 0.01 4.68 28.27
N HIS A 657 -1.29 4.40 28.26
CA HIS A 657 -1.86 3.34 27.44
C HIS A 657 -2.41 3.91 26.13
N THR A 658 -2.58 3.03 25.15
CA THR A 658 -3.18 3.38 23.86
C THR A 658 -4.36 2.45 23.62
N SER A 659 -5.55 3.03 23.69
CA SER A 659 -6.84 2.36 23.50
C SER A 659 -7.54 2.93 22.28
N ALA A 660 -8.58 2.26 21.79
CA ALA A 660 -9.36 2.76 20.66
C ALA A 660 -10.84 2.40 20.81
N VAL A 661 -11.68 3.13 20.08
CA VAL A 661 -13.13 2.97 19.97
C VAL A 661 -13.48 2.96 18.49
N ALA A 662 -14.40 2.08 18.09
CA ALA A 662 -14.96 2.03 16.76
C ALA A 662 -16.25 2.87 16.73
N VAL A 663 -16.36 3.74 15.73
CA VAL A 663 -17.52 4.59 15.49
C VAL A 663 -18.09 4.25 14.11
N TRP A 664 -19.37 3.89 14.05
CA TRP A 664 -20.13 3.79 12.79
C TRP A 664 -21.07 4.98 12.69
N VAL A 665 -21.30 5.44 11.47
CA VAL A 665 -22.35 6.40 11.14
C VAL A 665 -23.18 5.79 10.02
N LEU A 666 -24.44 5.51 10.34
CA LEU A 666 -25.40 4.86 9.46
C LEU A 666 -26.55 5.84 9.16
N PRO A 667 -27.20 5.78 8.00
CA PRO A 667 -28.45 6.52 7.79
C PRO A 667 -29.54 5.94 8.69
N SER A 668 -30.33 6.81 9.34
CA SER A 668 -31.58 6.38 9.97
C SER A 668 -32.68 6.46 8.92
N PHE A 669 -33.35 5.34 8.67
CA PHE A 669 -34.53 5.27 7.82
C PHE A 669 -35.76 5.44 8.73
N PRO A 670 -36.74 6.30 8.37
CA PRO A 670 -37.98 6.38 9.14
C PRO A 670 -38.65 5.00 9.14
N GLU A 671 -38.84 4.40 10.31
CA GLU A 671 -39.61 3.17 10.42
C GLU A 671 -41.06 3.45 10.03
N GLY A 672 -41.59 2.68 9.07
CA GLY A 672 -43.03 2.59 8.84
C GLY A 672 -43.72 2.21 10.15
N GLY A 673 -44.64 3.04 10.61
CA GLY A 673 -44.93 3.12 12.03
C GLY A 673 -45.63 1.89 12.61
N SER A 674 -44.91 1.05 13.35
CA SER A 674 -45.49 0.26 14.44
C SER A 674 -44.43 -0.11 15.49
N GLY A 675 -44.55 0.47 16.69
CA GLY A 675 -43.91 -0.10 17.87
C GLY A 675 -44.50 -1.49 18.16
N ALA A 676 -43.72 -2.36 18.80
CA ALA A 676 -43.95 -3.81 18.92
C ALA A 676 -45.27 -4.27 19.63
N ASP A 677 -46.15 -3.34 20.01
CA ASP A 677 -47.36 -3.59 20.80
C ASP A 677 -48.64 -3.81 19.96
N ASN A 678 -48.63 -3.61 18.64
CA ASN A 678 -49.74 -3.99 17.76
C ASN A 678 -49.25 -4.59 16.43
N VAL A 679 -49.32 -5.92 16.33
CA VAL A 679 -49.15 -6.64 15.06
C VAL A 679 -50.43 -6.55 14.26
N ASP A 680 -50.65 -5.43 13.58
CA ASP A 680 -51.67 -5.37 12.53
C ASP A 680 -51.18 -6.22 11.34
N VAL A 681 -52.08 -7.05 10.82
CA VAL A 681 -51.79 -8.03 9.77
C VAL A 681 -52.44 -7.66 8.44
N ASP A 682 -53.23 -6.59 8.44
CA ASP A 682 -53.90 -6.02 7.26
C ASP A 682 -53.33 -4.63 6.87
N ASP A 683 -52.38 -4.08 7.65
CA ASP A 683 -51.56 -2.89 7.31
C ASP A 683 -50.50 -3.22 6.24
N PRO A 684 -50.51 -2.59 5.05
CA PRO A 684 -49.52 -2.81 3.99
C PRO A 684 -48.04 -2.62 4.38
N GLU A 685 -47.74 -1.79 5.39
CA GLU A 685 -46.37 -1.51 5.84
C GLU A 685 -45.86 -2.54 6.87
N SER A 686 -46.74 -3.43 7.37
CA SER A 686 -46.40 -4.46 8.37
C SER A 686 -45.59 -5.62 7.79
N ASP A 687 -44.53 -6.06 8.51
CA ASP A 687 -43.76 -7.26 8.17
C ASP A 687 -44.63 -8.51 7.97
N PHE A 688 -45.76 -8.60 8.68
CA PHE A 688 -46.68 -9.73 8.67
C PHE A 688 -47.74 -9.65 7.56
N TYR A 689 -47.83 -8.51 6.84
CA TYR A 689 -48.79 -8.33 5.77
C TYR A 689 -48.42 -9.15 4.52
N VAL A 690 -49.41 -9.89 4.03
CA VAL A 690 -49.32 -10.70 2.82
C VAL A 690 -50.59 -10.48 2.03
N ASN A 691 -50.47 -9.84 0.86
CA ASN A 691 -51.57 -9.61 -0.06
C ASN A 691 -52.20 -10.96 -0.46
N PRO A 692 -53.51 -11.18 -0.24
CA PRO A 692 -54.17 -12.43 -0.60
C PRO A 692 -54.09 -12.81 -2.08
N GLN A 693 -53.90 -11.83 -2.98
CA GLN A 693 -53.80 -12.08 -4.44
C GLN A 693 -52.48 -12.75 -4.82
N ASP A 694 -51.43 -12.58 -4.02
CA ASP A 694 -50.08 -13.12 -4.26
C ASP A 694 -49.91 -14.56 -3.75
N VAL A 695 -50.95 -15.18 -3.18
CA VAL A 695 -50.89 -16.52 -2.59
C VAL A 695 -51.74 -17.52 -3.37
N LYS A 696 -51.07 -18.46 -4.04
CA LYS A 696 -51.71 -19.62 -4.67
C LYS A 696 -52.07 -20.66 -3.61
N ILE A 697 -53.36 -21.01 -3.51
CA ILE A 697 -53.87 -22.03 -2.58
C ILE A 697 -54.22 -23.30 -3.36
N GLU A 698 -53.66 -24.44 -2.95
CA GLU A 698 -53.91 -25.77 -3.53
C GLU A 698 -54.45 -26.71 -2.44
N THR A 699 -55.47 -27.52 -2.79
CA THR A 699 -56.04 -28.55 -1.91
C THR A 699 -55.54 -29.93 -2.31
N MET A 700 -55.28 -30.79 -1.31
CA MET A 700 -54.77 -32.14 -1.52
C MET A 700 -55.27 -33.12 -0.46
N ARG A 701 -55.11 -34.42 -0.72
CA ARG A 701 -55.38 -35.47 0.26
C ARG A 701 -54.25 -35.54 1.28
N ALA A 702 -54.60 -35.68 2.56
CA ALA A 702 -53.63 -35.82 3.64
C ALA A 702 -52.83 -37.14 3.51
N ARG A 703 -51.67 -37.22 4.14
CA ARG A 703 -50.87 -38.45 4.25
C ARG A 703 -50.75 -38.90 5.70
N GLY A 704 -51.06 -40.16 5.98
CA GLY A 704 -50.89 -40.76 7.30
C GLY A 704 -51.97 -41.78 7.66
N ALA A 705 -51.96 -42.24 8.91
CA ALA A 705 -52.95 -43.18 9.44
C ALA A 705 -54.32 -42.49 9.63
N GLY A 706 -55.29 -42.78 8.75
CA GLY A 706 -56.61 -42.14 8.83
C GLY A 706 -57.74 -42.77 8.00
N GLY A 707 -57.73 -44.09 7.86
CA GLY A 707 -58.86 -44.89 7.37
C GLY A 707 -59.46 -44.40 6.04
N GLN A 708 -60.78 -44.48 5.90
CA GLN A 708 -61.48 -44.11 4.66
C GLN A 708 -61.53 -42.59 4.43
N HIS A 709 -61.46 -41.78 5.50
CA HIS A 709 -61.53 -40.32 5.41
C HIS A 709 -60.31 -39.71 4.73
N VAL A 710 -59.09 -40.16 5.08
CA VAL A 710 -57.85 -39.68 4.44
C VAL A 710 -57.77 -40.06 2.95
N ASN A 711 -58.35 -41.20 2.56
CA ASN A 711 -58.34 -41.66 1.17
C ASN A 711 -59.31 -40.90 0.25
N LYS A 712 -60.39 -40.31 0.80
CA LYS A 712 -61.47 -39.67 0.02
C LYS A 712 -61.55 -38.14 0.20
N THR A 713 -61.13 -37.57 1.32
CA THR A 713 -61.31 -36.15 1.64
C THR A 713 -60.05 -35.33 1.39
N GLU A 714 -60.17 -34.20 0.67
CA GLU A 714 -59.08 -33.26 0.40
C GLU A 714 -58.96 -32.20 1.51
N SER A 715 -58.59 -32.68 2.71
CA SER A 715 -58.48 -31.84 3.92
C SER A 715 -57.14 -31.12 4.06
N ALA A 716 -56.09 -31.54 3.35
CA ALA A 716 -54.77 -30.92 3.44
C ALA A 716 -54.64 -29.74 2.47
N ILE A 717 -53.91 -28.71 2.88
CA ILE A 717 -53.72 -27.48 2.09
C ILE A 717 -52.23 -27.24 1.85
N ARG A 718 -51.91 -26.74 0.67
CA ARG A 718 -50.64 -26.09 0.34
C ARG A 718 -50.91 -24.65 -0.06
N MET A 719 -50.10 -23.73 0.44
CA MET A 719 -50.06 -22.33 0.03
C MET A 719 -48.69 -22.01 -0.54
N THR A 720 -48.64 -21.22 -1.61
CA THR A 720 -47.40 -20.74 -2.23
C THR A 720 -47.52 -19.24 -2.43
N HIS A 721 -46.68 -18.46 -1.76
CA HIS A 721 -46.56 -17.02 -2.04
C HIS A 721 -45.71 -16.85 -3.32
N ILE A 722 -46.33 -16.34 -4.37
CA ILE A 722 -45.77 -16.29 -5.73
C ILE A 722 -44.51 -15.38 -5.78
N PRO A 723 -44.47 -14.18 -5.16
CA PRO A 723 -43.31 -13.30 -5.23
C PRO A 723 -42.05 -13.83 -4.54
N THR A 724 -42.18 -14.51 -3.39
CA THR A 724 -41.02 -15.03 -2.63
C THR A 724 -40.72 -16.51 -2.89
N GLY A 725 -41.64 -17.24 -3.54
CA GLY A 725 -41.58 -18.69 -3.71
C GLY A 725 -41.84 -19.49 -2.42
N THR A 726 -42.23 -18.84 -1.32
CA THR A 726 -42.38 -19.49 -0.01
C THR A 726 -43.58 -20.44 0.00
N VAL A 727 -43.32 -21.74 0.17
CA VAL A 727 -44.35 -22.79 0.25
C VAL A 727 -44.60 -23.22 1.69
N VAL A 728 -45.87 -23.32 2.08
CA VAL A 728 -46.34 -23.87 3.36
C VAL A 728 -47.38 -24.95 3.09
N SER A 729 -47.41 -26.01 3.88
CA SER A 729 -48.48 -27.01 3.82
C SER A 729 -48.91 -27.47 5.21
N MET A 730 -50.22 -27.64 5.40
CA MET A 730 -50.82 -28.02 6.67
C MET A 730 -51.83 -29.16 6.48
N GLN A 731 -51.79 -30.17 7.35
CA GLN A 731 -52.66 -31.35 7.29
C GLN A 731 -53.12 -31.89 8.66
N ASP A 732 -52.76 -31.20 9.74
CA ASP A 732 -52.84 -31.72 11.13
C ASP A 732 -54.28 -31.85 11.63
N HIS A 733 -55.19 -31.05 11.10
CA HIS A 733 -56.61 -31.10 11.43
C HIS A 733 -57.44 -31.80 10.34
N ARG A 734 -58.53 -32.46 10.75
CA ARG A 734 -59.50 -33.09 9.82
C ARG A 734 -60.29 -32.07 8.99
N SER A 735 -60.36 -30.81 9.44
CA SER A 735 -61.08 -29.72 8.77
C SER A 735 -60.16 -28.94 7.84
N GLN A 736 -60.56 -28.81 6.58
CA GLN A 736 -59.87 -28.01 5.56
C GLN A 736 -59.74 -26.53 5.98
N GLN A 737 -60.81 -25.94 6.56
CA GLN A 737 -60.79 -24.52 6.94
C GLN A 737 -59.76 -24.24 8.04
N ARG A 738 -59.67 -25.12 9.04
CA ARG A 738 -58.71 -24.95 10.14
C ARG A 738 -57.26 -25.09 9.65
N ASN A 739 -57.00 -26.08 8.77
CA ASN A 739 -55.70 -26.17 8.08
C ASN A 739 -55.40 -24.94 7.21
N ARG A 740 -56.42 -24.23 6.68
CA ARG A 740 -56.24 -22.99 5.91
C ARG A 740 -55.79 -21.84 6.81
N GLU A 741 -56.46 -21.67 7.95
CA GLU A 741 -56.15 -20.63 8.94
C GLU A 741 -54.74 -20.84 9.52
N ASP A 742 -54.37 -22.08 9.84
CA ASP A 742 -53.04 -22.38 10.39
C ASP A 742 -51.94 -22.32 9.31
N ALA A 743 -52.22 -22.69 8.06
CA ALA A 743 -51.31 -22.46 6.94
C ALA A 743 -51.07 -20.96 6.69
N TRP A 744 -52.10 -20.10 6.80
CA TRP A 744 -51.96 -18.65 6.69
C TRP A 744 -51.06 -18.07 7.79
N LYS A 745 -51.23 -18.49 9.05
CA LYS A 745 -50.38 -18.06 10.17
C LYS A 745 -48.91 -18.41 9.92
N VAL A 746 -48.64 -19.66 9.52
CA VAL A 746 -47.27 -20.12 9.23
C VAL A 746 -46.69 -19.42 7.99
N LEU A 747 -47.50 -19.12 6.97
CA LEU A 747 -47.05 -18.39 5.78
C LEU A 747 -46.66 -16.94 6.12
N ARG A 748 -47.53 -16.22 6.84
CA ARG A 748 -47.26 -14.85 7.31
C ARG A 748 -46.02 -14.80 8.20
N SER A 749 -45.89 -15.74 9.16
CA SER A 749 -44.70 -15.86 10.03
C SER A 749 -43.41 -16.14 9.24
N ARG A 750 -43.42 -17.01 8.23
CA ARG A 750 -42.25 -17.27 7.39
C ARG A 750 -41.86 -16.06 6.53
N ILE A 751 -42.83 -15.34 5.98
CA ILE A 751 -42.56 -14.15 5.15
C ILE A 751 -42.03 -13.01 6.02
N ALA A 752 -42.60 -12.78 7.20
CA ALA A 752 -42.08 -11.82 8.18
C ALA A 752 -40.64 -12.17 8.60
N SER A 753 -40.36 -13.44 8.92
CA SER A 753 -39.01 -13.92 9.23
C SER A 753 -38.02 -13.69 8.07
N GLN A 754 -38.44 -13.95 6.83
CA GLN A 754 -37.61 -13.76 5.64
C GLN A 754 -37.32 -12.27 5.36
N ARG A 755 -38.31 -11.38 5.58
CA ARG A 755 -38.13 -9.92 5.49
C ARG A 755 -37.22 -9.37 6.59
N ALA A 756 -37.35 -9.88 7.81
CA ALA A 756 -36.49 -9.53 8.93
C ALA A 756 -35.03 -9.97 8.66
N GLU A 757 -34.82 -11.20 8.20
CA GLU A 757 -33.51 -11.73 7.79
C GLU A 757 -32.88 -10.91 6.65
N GLN A 758 -33.67 -10.51 5.64
CA GLN A 758 -33.22 -9.63 4.56
C GLN A 758 -32.80 -8.24 5.06
N ARG A 759 -33.59 -7.61 5.94
CA ARG A 759 -33.23 -6.31 6.53
C ARG A 759 -32.00 -6.41 7.44
N GLU A 760 -31.85 -7.50 8.20
CA GLU A 760 -30.67 -7.75 9.02
C GLU A 760 -29.42 -7.97 8.15
N GLU A 761 -29.54 -8.72 7.05
CA GLU A 761 -28.48 -8.86 6.04
C GLU A 761 -28.10 -7.51 5.42
N GLU A 762 -29.06 -6.67 5.03
CA GLU A 762 -28.81 -5.35 4.44
C GLU A 762 -28.15 -4.39 5.44
N ALA A 763 -28.64 -4.35 6.68
CA ALA A 763 -28.03 -3.58 7.77
C ALA A 763 -26.61 -4.08 8.08
N SER A 764 -26.38 -5.39 8.08
CA SER A 764 -25.07 -6.01 8.24
C SER A 764 -24.11 -5.62 7.12
N LYS A 765 -24.55 -5.72 5.86
CA LYS A 765 -23.79 -5.31 4.66
C LYS A 765 -23.42 -3.83 4.74
N LEU A 766 -24.38 -2.96 5.05
CA LEU A 766 -24.18 -1.52 5.20
C LEU A 766 -23.16 -1.22 6.33
N ARG A 767 -23.35 -1.79 7.53
CA ARG A 767 -22.42 -1.62 8.66
C ARG A 767 -21.01 -2.09 8.29
N SER A 768 -20.88 -3.21 7.57
CA SER A 768 -19.60 -3.75 7.11
C SER A 768 -18.90 -2.89 6.05
N SER A 769 -19.66 -2.17 5.21
CA SER A 769 -19.11 -1.25 4.21
C SER A 769 -18.55 0.05 4.80
N VAL A 770 -19.10 0.49 5.94
CA VAL A 770 -18.63 1.69 6.66
C VAL A 770 -17.36 1.37 7.45
N LEU A 771 -17.38 0.30 8.25
CA LEU A 771 -16.20 -0.20 8.95
C LEU A 771 -16.32 -1.72 9.13
N SER A 772 -15.46 -2.46 8.43
CA SER A 772 -15.40 -3.91 8.52
C SER A 772 -14.73 -4.35 9.83
N GLN A 773 -15.08 -5.54 10.34
CA GLN A 773 -14.43 -6.09 11.56
C GLN A 773 -12.91 -6.20 11.43
N ALA A 774 -12.39 -6.45 10.22
CA ALA A 774 -10.96 -6.51 9.95
C ALA A 774 -10.22 -5.18 10.14
N GLN A 775 -10.92 -4.04 10.05
CA GLN A 775 -10.38 -2.70 10.28
C GLN A 775 -10.46 -2.25 11.74
N ILE A 776 -11.03 -3.06 12.65
CA ILE A 776 -11.09 -2.77 14.10
C ILE A 776 -9.74 -3.12 14.75
N THR A 777 -8.69 -2.44 14.29
CA THR A 777 -7.30 -2.63 14.75
C THR A 777 -6.78 -1.38 15.48
N ARG A 778 -5.61 -1.49 16.10
CA ARG A 778 -4.88 -0.33 16.64
C ARG A 778 -4.20 0.53 15.55
N GLY A 779 -4.13 0.03 14.31
CA GLY A 779 -3.43 0.67 13.20
C GLY A 779 -4.27 1.73 12.48
N ASP A 780 -5.50 1.34 12.13
CA ASP A 780 -6.41 2.01 11.18
C ASP A 780 -7.18 3.19 11.77
N LYS A 781 -6.53 3.92 12.69
CA LYS A 781 -7.05 5.14 13.31
C LYS A 781 -7.36 6.22 12.28
N ILE A 782 -8.53 6.85 12.39
CA ILE A 782 -8.84 8.11 11.73
C ILE A 782 -8.41 9.30 12.60
N ARG A 783 -8.57 9.19 13.93
CA ARG A 783 -8.23 10.26 14.88
C ARG A 783 -7.36 9.79 16.04
N THR A 784 -6.60 10.71 16.63
CA THR A 784 -5.89 10.49 17.90
C THR A 784 -6.12 11.63 18.88
N TYR A 785 -6.60 11.27 20.06
CA TYR A 785 -6.83 12.15 21.22
C TYR A 785 -5.66 11.93 22.19
N ASN A 786 -4.72 12.87 22.25
CA ASN A 786 -3.50 12.75 23.05
C ASN A 786 -3.55 13.73 24.23
N TYR A 787 -3.85 13.19 25.42
CA TYR A 787 -4.01 13.97 26.64
C TYR A 787 -2.68 14.57 27.13
N ASN A 788 -1.55 13.90 26.91
CA ASN A 788 -0.23 14.38 27.34
C ASN A 788 0.27 15.56 26.50
N GLN A 789 -0.28 15.76 25.31
CA GLN A 789 0.12 16.81 24.37
C GLN A 789 -0.99 17.84 24.14
N ASP A 790 -2.10 17.73 24.89
CA ASP A 790 -3.32 18.51 24.72
C ASP A 790 -3.68 18.70 23.23
N ARG A 791 -3.80 17.58 22.50
CA ARG A 791 -3.98 17.62 21.04
C ARG A 791 -4.94 16.55 20.53
N CYS A 792 -5.83 16.95 19.62
CA CYS A 792 -6.55 16.05 18.74
C CYS A 792 -5.97 16.13 17.32
N THR A 793 -5.71 14.98 16.69
CA THR A 793 -5.17 14.87 15.32
C THR A 793 -6.14 14.06 14.47
N ASP A 794 -6.60 14.59 13.33
CA ASP A 794 -7.21 13.78 12.26
C ASP A 794 -6.15 13.39 11.23
N HIS A 795 -5.88 12.09 11.13
CA HIS A 795 -4.79 11.52 10.31
C HIS A 795 -5.12 11.52 8.82
N ARG A 796 -6.39 11.76 8.44
CA ARG A 796 -6.85 11.79 7.05
C ARG A 796 -6.64 13.19 6.47
N ALA A 797 -7.19 14.20 7.15
CA ALA A 797 -7.05 15.60 6.77
C ALA A 797 -5.67 16.19 7.10
N GLY A 798 -4.90 15.55 8.00
CA GLY A 798 -3.61 16.08 8.47
C GLY A 798 -3.76 17.28 9.42
N MET A 799 -4.97 17.52 9.94
CA MET A 799 -5.25 18.61 10.87
C MET A 799 -4.89 18.22 12.31
N ASP A 800 -4.11 19.08 12.95
CA ASP A 800 -3.81 19.06 14.39
C ASP A 800 -4.52 20.25 15.06
N VAL A 801 -5.28 19.99 16.13
CA VAL A 801 -5.88 21.02 16.98
C VAL A 801 -5.49 20.84 18.45
N HIS A 802 -5.24 21.95 19.14
CA HIS A 802 -4.96 22.02 20.57
C HIS A 802 -6.20 22.44 21.36
N ASN A 803 -6.18 22.36 22.70
CA ASN A 803 -7.35 22.42 23.58
C ASN A 803 -8.24 21.17 23.44
N LEU A 804 -7.71 20.03 23.89
CA LEU A 804 -8.42 18.75 23.92
C LEU A 804 -9.69 18.77 24.81
N PRO A 805 -9.76 19.49 25.95
CA PRO A 805 -11.00 19.61 26.71
C PRO A 805 -12.17 20.15 25.89
N ASP A 806 -12.00 21.26 25.15
CA ASP A 806 -13.05 21.81 24.29
C ASP A 806 -13.48 20.82 23.18
N VAL A 807 -12.54 20.06 22.60
CA VAL A 807 -12.87 18.98 21.66
C VAL A 807 -13.75 17.91 22.31
N LEU A 808 -13.42 17.48 23.54
CA LEU A 808 -14.13 16.41 24.26
C LEU A 808 -15.48 16.87 24.85
N GLU A 809 -15.66 18.16 25.10
CA GLU A 809 -16.95 18.78 25.47
C GLU A 809 -17.84 19.05 24.23
N GLY A 810 -17.36 18.76 23.03
CA GLY A 810 -18.11 18.98 21.78
C GLY A 810 -18.15 20.44 21.34
N GLY A 811 -17.17 21.24 21.75
CA GLY A 811 -17.03 22.68 21.48
C GLY A 811 -16.57 23.05 20.07
N GLU A 812 -16.20 24.32 19.87
CA GLU A 812 -15.89 24.87 18.54
C GLU A 812 -14.62 24.28 17.91
N THR A 813 -13.70 23.75 18.72
CA THR A 813 -12.49 23.10 18.23
C THR A 813 -12.82 21.76 17.56
N LEU A 814 -13.86 21.05 18.01
CA LEU A 814 -14.35 19.86 17.32
C LEU A 814 -14.96 20.21 15.95
N ASP A 815 -15.67 21.33 15.83
CA ASP A 815 -16.27 21.77 14.56
C ASP A 815 -15.21 21.90 13.44
N LYS A 816 -14.05 22.46 13.77
CA LYS A 816 -12.91 22.61 12.83
C LYS A 816 -12.37 21.27 12.35
N VAL A 817 -12.29 20.28 13.25
CA VAL A 817 -11.83 18.92 12.92
C VAL A 817 -12.85 18.19 12.04
N MET A 818 -14.15 18.36 12.30
CA MET A 818 -15.22 17.81 11.45
C MET A 818 -15.23 18.46 10.06
N GLU A 819 -15.04 19.78 10.00
CA GLU A 819 -14.97 20.53 8.74
C GLU A 819 -13.78 20.10 7.87
N ALA A 820 -12.57 20.01 8.44
CA ALA A 820 -11.40 19.51 7.73
C ALA A 820 -11.54 18.03 7.27
N ALA A 821 -12.21 17.19 8.07
CA ALA A 821 -12.53 15.82 7.68
C ALA A 821 -13.54 15.76 6.51
N ARG A 822 -14.52 16.67 6.48
CA ARG A 822 -15.47 16.83 5.37
C ARG A 822 -14.79 17.33 4.10
N GLU A 823 -13.93 18.34 4.18
CA GLU A 823 -13.13 18.82 3.04
C GLU A 823 -12.26 17.70 2.46
N TRP A 824 -11.63 16.89 3.32
CA TRP A 824 -10.87 15.71 2.89
C TRP A 824 -11.73 14.66 2.17
N LEU A 825 -12.95 14.41 2.65
CA LEU A 825 -13.90 13.51 1.97
C LEU A 825 -14.30 14.03 0.59
N VAL A 826 -14.62 15.31 0.47
CA VAL A 826 -14.94 15.95 -0.83
C VAL A 826 -13.75 15.86 -1.77
N GLY A 827 -12.53 16.15 -1.30
CA GLY A 827 -11.31 16.00 -2.10
C GLY A 827 -11.08 14.56 -2.59
N LYS A 828 -11.37 13.56 -1.74
CA LYS A 828 -11.36 12.13 -2.10
C LYS A 828 -12.39 11.79 -3.17
N GLU A 829 -13.59 12.32 -3.07
CA GLU A 829 -14.66 12.12 -4.06
C GLU A 829 -14.27 12.78 -5.41
N VAL A 830 -13.71 13.99 -5.40
CA VAL A 830 -13.17 14.65 -6.61
C VAL A 830 -12.06 13.83 -7.27
N GLU A 831 -11.11 13.27 -6.49
CA GLU A 831 -10.03 12.40 -7.01
C GLU A 831 -10.61 11.16 -7.73
N MET A 832 -11.63 10.52 -7.16
CA MET A 832 -12.31 9.37 -7.77
C MET A 832 -13.03 9.74 -9.07
N LEU A 833 -13.70 10.89 -9.12
CA LEU A 833 -14.37 11.38 -10.33
C LEU A 833 -13.38 11.68 -11.46
N VAL A 834 -12.22 12.26 -11.15
CA VAL A 834 -11.12 12.46 -12.12
C VAL A 834 -10.70 11.13 -12.73
N LEU A 835 -10.47 10.11 -11.89
CA LEU A 835 -10.05 8.78 -12.33
C LEU A 835 -11.12 8.08 -13.17
N GLU A 836 -12.41 8.24 -12.83
CA GLU A 836 -13.53 7.72 -13.62
C GLU A 836 -13.62 8.37 -15.01
N GLU A 837 -13.53 9.70 -15.10
CA GLU A 837 -13.58 10.41 -16.39
C GLU A 837 -12.35 10.11 -17.25
N GLU A 838 -11.16 10.02 -16.65
CA GLU A 838 -9.97 9.57 -17.35
C GLU A 838 -10.08 8.11 -17.85
N ALA A 839 -10.75 7.24 -17.10
CA ALA A 839 -11.00 5.87 -17.52
C ALA A 839 -12.05 5.78 -18.64
N LYS A 840 -13.06 6.66 -18.64
CA LYS A 840 -14.02 6.80 -19.76
C LYS A 840 -13.32 7.33 -21.01
N ALA A 841 -12.48 8.36 -20.89
CA ALA A 841 -11.75 8.96 -22.02
C ALA A 841 -10.65 8.06 -22.63
N LYS A 842 -10.37 6.90 -22.02
CA LYS A 842 -9.44 5.86 -22.51
C LYS A 842 -10.16 4.64 -23.10
N LYS A 843 -11.51 4.63 -23.12
CA LYS A 843 -12.35 3.62 -23.76
C LYS A 843 -12.91 4.14 -25.08
#